data_AF-A0A0B1Z6R6-F1
#
_entry.id   AF-A0A0B1Z6R6-F1
#
_cell.length_a   1.000
_cell.length_b   1.000
_cell.length_c   1.000
_cell.angle_alpha   90.00
_cell.angle_beta   90.00
_cell.angle_gamma   90.00
#
_symmetry.space_group_name_H-M   'P 1'
#
loop_
_entity.id
_entity.type
_entity.pdbx_description
1 polymer ?
#
loop_
_entity_poly.entity_id
_entity_poly.type
_entity_poly.pdbx_seq_one_letter_code
_entity_poly.pdbx_strand_id
1 'polypeptide(L)'
;MPAVSVGGTSSSAPLPQQDDRITPVRPSLSDQVRPSTTPLVPYHFEGKASSKTQETLQVKQNRLEGMIGRLGKKDPQSDPIGFARAHMSLEGKVLSYAPGTSYQDVQKHLAQLGGTPHPMLSGQEETEAFAKDFNEYLAKNEGDREESGGFKAVWDKHCERVGNTLGAYHSLCQEVIDQTPGEDDLKLLRSSHEAFRGYAKGVMQAMTQDMPKRLNTFMESRIEHAQQAASNESLPQADRDKARDELGQLREVNKELGGLLKKDDDKPSKLAAATKKNEVLDTALKNVARQDYVAELKTHSGFVTGLAVFADAGIPQGFASAGHFGAATAAIDEAMADQSFGKHVAATSTVLGTAHKVISDGLRPFVQVVVDKTIGRGLEKVDPLAVYPKALQDITVNGRRVANPQRDTIDATQSEKRADFKLKQNANNFGTMSGDFTGYLAFGAAHAVRDTIDQFTSVNASGIAARSVASAVGGTFMAGGQAVAKYAQTHGDEQIPTYRVTKENREWKELLPKALAEAKGKLNPISMANVTDLANRIVGVGPGIAMRTGAGDAAAVGENPEVKEKMEQIVTTFFSSGLTLLPFFANSVAAPLENKALGDGTDDLAKRAQVPWQNVTNPNRDTLPHTQTEGLTRNLENVYHVTRGLTQIVPQSSLSALNITADFAKGLATGPKKAGDGVELAERGEAPPLGGPSTEATPTRPS
;
A
#
# COMPACT_ATOMS: atom_id res chain seq x y z
N MET A 1 3.08 3.08 2.66
CA MET A 1 3.01 1.70 3.18
C MET A 1 1.81 1.63 4.11
N PRO A 2 0.67 1.02 3.73
CA PRO A 2 -0.34 0.71 4.72
C PRO A 2 0.23 -0.41 5.59
N ALA A 3 0.25 -0.18 6.90
CA ALA A 3 0.53 -1.21 7.87
C ALA A 3 -0.44 -2.37 7.63
N VAL A 4 0.07 -3.60 7.66
CA VAL A 4 -0.78 -4.75 7.95
C VAL A 4 -1.45 -4.41 9.29
N SER A 5 -2.72 -4.01 9.24
CA SER A 5 -3.50 -3.70 10.42
C SER A 5 -3.82 -5.04 11.08
N VAL A 6 -2.94 -5.45 11.98
CA VAL A 6 -3.17 -6.59 12.87
C VAL A 6 -4.04 -6.07 14.02
N GLY A 7 -5.28 -5.72 13.68
CA GLY A 7 -6.30 -5.24 14.58
C GLY A 7 -7.49 -6.19 14.59
N GLY A 8 -7.23 -7.46 14.89
CA GLY A 8 -8.25 -8.46 15.18
C GLY A 8 -8.12 -8.84 16.65
N THR A 9 -9.18 -8.61 17.42
CA THR A 9 -9.27 -8.82 18.87
C THR A 9 -9.07 -10.28 19.26
N SER A 10 -7.82 -10.68 19.47
CA SER A 10 -7.45 -11.74 20.41
C SER A 10 -6.82 -11.06 21.62
N SER A 11 -7.43 -11.18 22.79
CA SER A 11 -6.90 -10.63 24.04
C SER A 11 -5.45 -11.11 24.23
N SER A 12 -4.48 -10.21 24.06
CA SER A 12 -3.12 -10.45 24.49
C SER A 12 -3.13 -10.48 26.01
N ALA A 13 -3.12 -11.67 26.59
CA ALA A 13 -2.87 -11.83 28.01
C ALA A 13 -1.50 -11.17 28.31
N PRO A 14 -1.39 -10.35 29.38
CA PRO A 14 -0.12 -9.76 29.76
C PRO A 14 0.89 -10.90 29.99
N LEU A 15 2.03 -10.84 29.29
CA LEU A 15 3.15 -11.72 29.57
C LEU A 15 3.53 -11.54 31.05
N PRO A 16 3.70 -12.62 31.85
CA PRO A 16 4.21 -12.49 33.20
C PRO A 16 5.57 -11.79 33.16
N GLN A 17 5.80 -10.89 34.11
CA GLN A 17 7.02 -10.10 34.25
C GLN A 17 8.21 -11.07 34.36
N GLN A 18 9.02 -11.16 33.30
CA GLN A 18 10.22 -11.99 33.23
C GLN A 18 11.38 -11.23 33.88
N ASP A 19 12.20 -11.93 34.66
CA ASP A 19 13.32 -11.32 35.39
C ASP A 19 14.52 -11.17 34.46
N ASP A 20 14.52 -10.11 33.66
CA ASP A 20 15.65 -9.74 32.80
C ASP A 20 16.76 -8.99 33.58
N ARG A 21 16.69 -8.97 34.92
CA ARG A 21 17.68 -8.32 35.81
C ARG A 21 18.90 -9.21 36.01
N ILE A 22 20.07 -8.59 36.03
CA ILE A 22 21.34 -9.25 36.37
C ILE A 22 21.43 -9.36 37.89
N THR A 23 21.69 -10.56 38.40
CA THR A 23 21.93 -10.83 39.82
C THR A 23 23.41 -11.19 40.06
N PRO A 24 24.11 -10.53 40.99
CA PRO A 24 25.52 -10.82 41.26
C PRO A 24 25.71 -12.17 41.97
N VAL A 25 26.71 -12.96 41.52
CA VAL A 25 26.96 -14.32 42.04
C VAL A 25 28.22 -14.39 42.94
N ARG A 26 29.24 -13.54 42.76
CA ARG A 26 30.53 -13.49 43.51
C ARG A 26 31.23 -12.11 43.38
N PRO A 27 32.36 -11.79 44.07
CA PRO A 27 32.98 -10.45 44.10
C PRO A 27 33.80 -10.00 42.85
N SER A 28 34.09 -10.87 41.87
CA SER A 28 34.94 -10.55 40.69
C SER A 28 34.13 -9.97 39.52
N LEU A 29 34.50 -8.80 38.98
CA LEU A 29 33.75 -8.05 37.94
C LEU A 29 33.71 -8.73 36.57
N SER A 30 34.73 -9.50 36.20
CA SER A 30 34.76 -10.21 34.91
C SER A 30 33.84 -11.44 34.87
N ASP A 31 33.44 -11.94 36.04
CA ASP A 31 32.64 -13.17 36.19
C ASP A 31 31.19 -12.89 36.63
N GLN A 32 30.77 -11.61 36.66
CA GLN A 32 29.61 -11.15 37.44
C GLN A 32 28.36 -10.76 36.65
N VAL A 33 28.34 -10.91 35.33
CA VAL A 33 27.08 -10.80 34.60
C VAL A 33 26.62 -12.22 34.32
N ARG A 34 25.67 -12.75 35.10
CA ARG A 34 24.81 -13.78 34.52
C ARG A 34 24.21 -13.14 33.27
N PRO A 35 24.38 -13.71 32.07
CA PRO A 35 23.49 -13.37 30.97
C PRO A 35 22.07 -13.50 31.53
N SER A 36 21.15 -12.63 31.12
CA SER A 36 19.72 -12.93 31.24
C SER A 36 19.56 -14.41 30.88
N THR A 37 19.05 -15.24 31.80
CA THR A 37 18.84 -16.67 31.52
C THR A 37 17.82 -16.83 30.39
N THR A 38 17.01 -15.79 30.19
CA THR A 38 16.08 -15.66 29.09
C THR A 38 16.83 -15.20 27.84
N PRO A 39 16.65 -15.87 26.69
CA PRO A 39 17.19 -15.40 25.41
C PRO A 39 16.80 -13.92 25.15
N LEU A 40 17.52 -13.19 24.28
CA LEU A 40 17.11 -11.84 23.83
C LEU A 40 16.63 -11.88 22.37
N VAL A 41 15.81 -12.87 22.05
CA VAL A 41 15.31 -13.21 20.71
C VAL A 41 13.88 -13.69 20.84
N PRO A 42 12.95 -13.45 19.91
CA PRO A 42 11.51 -13.70 20.12
C PRO A 42 11.13 -15.15 20.52
N TYR A 43 12.04 -16.13 20.41
CA TYR A 43 11.92 -17.55 20.75
C TYR A 43 11.89 -17.85 22.26
N HIS A 44 11.07 -17.14 23.04
CA HIS A 44 10.91 -17.38 24.47
C HIS A 44 9.79 -18.37 24.77
N PHE A 45 10.16 -19.62 24.99
CA PHE A 45 9.24 -20.68 25.40
C PHE A 45 9.31 -20.99 26.90
N GLU A 46 9.91 -20.10 27.68
CA GLU A 46 10.01 -20.22 29.14
C GLU A 46 8.78 -19.65 29.85
N GLY A 47 8.53 -20.16 31.06
CA GLY A 47 7.39 -19.76 31.90
C GLY A 47 6.24 -20.75 31.87
N LYS A 48 5.13 -20.40 32.53
CA LYS A 48 3.96 -21.28 32.64
C LYS A 48 3.03 -21.09 31.44
N ALA A 49 2.56 -22.20 30.87
CA ALA A 49 1.45 -22.18 29.92
C ALA A 49 0.17 -21.62 30.60
N SER A 50 -0.77 -21.12 29.79
CA SER A 50 -2.06 -20.63 30.30
C SER A 50 -2.81 -21.68 31.12
N SER A 51 -3.54 -21.25 32.16
CA SER A 51 -4.30 -22.14 33.06
C SER A 51 -5.26 -23.05 32.28
N LYS A 52 -5.95 -22.50 31.28
CA LYS A 52 -6.84 -23.24 30.38
C LYS A 52 -6.12 -24.38 29.64
N THR A 53 -4.91 -24.11 29.14
CA THR A 53 -4.11 -25.13 28.45
C THR A 53 -3.64 -26.21 29.41
N GLN A 54 -3.20 -25.81 30.62
CA GLN A 54 -2.77 -26.76 31.66
C GLN A 54 -3.90 -27.69 32.09
N GLU A 55 -5.08 -27.16 32.39
CA GLU A 55 -6.26 -27.94 32.77
C GLU A 55 -6.63 -28.97 31.69
N THR A 56 -6.61 -28.54 30.42
CA THR A 56 -6.97 -29.39 29.29
C THR A 56 -5.99 -30.54 29.09
N LEU A 57 -4.69 -30.28 29.27
CA LEU A 57 -3.62 -31.24 28.98
C LEU A 57 -3.24 -32.12 30.18
N GLN A 58 -3.64 -31.76 31.40
CA GLN A 58 -3.34 -32.53 32.62
C GLN A 58 -3.77 -34.00 32.51
N VAL A 59 -4.94 -34.27 31.94
CA VAL A 59 -5.47 -35.65 31.77
C VAL A 59 -4.66 -36.46 30.73
N LYS A 60 -3.81 -35.80 29.93
CA LYS A 60 -2.98 -36.42 28.88
C LYS A 60 -1.48 -36.39 29.20
N GLN A 61 -1.10 -35.91 30.39
CA GLN A 61 0.29 -35.71 30.81
C GLN A 61 1.15 -36.96 30.61
N ASN A 62 0.79 -38.12 31.16
CA ASN A 62 1.57 -39.36 31.04
C ASN A 62 1.82 -39.76 29.58
N ARG A 63 0.87 -39.48 28.69
CA ARG A 63 1.01 -39.79 27.25
C ARG A 63 1.98 -38.84 26.57
N LEU A 64 1.94 -37.55 26.93
CA LEU A 64 2.86 -36.54 26.42
C LEU A 64 4.28 -36.76 26.93
N GLU A 65 4.46 -37.06 28.22
CA GLU A 65 5.76 -37.45 28.81
C GLU A 65 6.36 -38.67 28.11
N GLY A 66 5.54 -39.70 27.82
CA GLY A 66 5.99 -40.85 27.05
C GLY A 66 6.41 -40.51 25.61
N MET A 67 5.80 -39.50 24.98
CA MET A 67 6.20 -39.01 23.66
C MET A 67 7.49 -38.19 23.73
N ILE A 68 7.63 -37.32 24.72
CA ILE A 68 8.86 -36.55 25.01
C ILE A 68 10.03 -37.50 25.25
N GLY A 69 9.84 -38.54 26.07
CA GLY A 69 10.87 -39.55 26.34
C GLY A 69 11.28 -40.35 25.10
N ARG A 70 10.42 -40.51 24.09
CA ARG A 70 10.79 -41.09 22.79
C ARG A 70 11.54 -40.09 21.91
N LEU A 71 11.12 -38.83 21.91
CA LEU A 71 11.77 -37.75 21.18
C LEU A 71 13.21 -37.53 21.68
N GLY A 72 13.43 -37.55 23.00
CA GLY A 72 14.76 -37.43 23.60
C GLY A 72 15.72 -38.58 23.30
N LYS A 73 15.23 -39.69 22.72
CA LYS A 73 16.08 -40.80 22.23
C LYS A 73 16.49 -40.65 20.77
N LYS A 74 15.90 -39.70 20.03
CA LYS A 74 16.27 -39.38 18.66
C LYS A 74 17.39 -38.36 18.69
N ASP A 75 18.41 -38.59 17.86
CA ASP A 75 19.51 -37.66 17.70
C ASP A 75 19.25 -36.74 16.49
N PRO A 76 19.11 -35.41 16.70
CA PRO A 76 18.87 -34.46 15.62
C PRO A 76 20.02 -34.34 14.63
N GLN A 77 21.22 -34.86 14.94
CA GLN A 77 22.36 -34.83 14.03
C GLN A 77 22.39 -36.01 13.05
N SER A 78 22.08 -37.22 13.53
CA SER A 78 22.07 -38.45 12.71
C SER A 78 20.76 -38.66 11.93
N ASP A 79 19.62 -38.20 12.44
CA ASP A 79 18.32 -38.23 11.75
C ASP A 79 17.57 -36.88 11.89
N PRO A 80 18.02 -35.81 11.20
CA PRO A 80 17.43 -34.48 11.36
C PRO A 80 15.96 -34.40 10.95
N ILE A 81 15.60 -35.00 9.81
CA ILE A 81 14.22 -35.03 9.32
C ILE A 81 13.32 -35.86 10.23
N GLY A 82 13.77 -37.06 10.65
CA GLY A 82 12.96 -37.89 11.53
C GLY A 82 12.87 -37.37 12.95
N PHE A 83 13.84 -36.56 13.42
CA PHE A 83 13.70 -35.77 14.65
C PHE A 83 12.65 -34.67 14.48
N ALA A 84 12.77 -33.85 13.44
CA ALA A 84 11.84 -32.76 13.17
C ALA A 84 10.39 -33.26 12.98
N ARG A 85 10.21 -34.36 12.25
CA ARG A 85 8.90 -35.03 12.10
C ARG A 85 8.31 -35.43 13.45
N ALA A 86 9.12 -36.06 14.32
CA ALA A 86 8.65 -36.50 15.63
C ALA A 86 8.31 -35.31 16.54
N HIS A 87 9.09 -34.23 16.46
CA HIS A 87 8.88 -32.98 17.18
C HIS A 87 7.57 -32.29 16.75
N MET A 88 7.39 -32.05 15.45
CA MET A 88 6.15 -31.49 14.89
C MET A 88 4.93 -32.38 15.16
N SER A 89 5.09 -33.70 15.15
CA SER A 89 4.00 -34.64 15.49
C SER A 89 3.58 -34.54 16.96
N LEU A 90 4.53 -34.32 17.87
CA LEU A 90 4.25 -34.07 19.29
C LEU A 90 3.46 -32.77 19.47
N GLU A 91 3.90 -31.68 18.85
CA GLU A 91 3.21 -30.39 18.87
C GLU A 91 1.79 -30.49 18.29
N GLY A 92 1.65 -31.09 17.10
CA GLY A 92 0.36 -31.34 16.48
C GLY A 92 -0.55 -32.19 17.36
N LYS A 93 0.01 -33.13 18.13
CA LYS A 93 -0.77 -33.93 19.08
C LYS A 93 -1.26 -33.11 20.26
N VAL A 94 -0.44 -32.21 20.80
CA VAL A 94 -0.87 -31.26 21.85
C VAL A 94 -2.01 -30.39 21.33
N LEU A 95 -1.87 -29.83 20.14
CA LEU A 95 -2.91 -29.01 19.49
C LEU A 95 -4.21 -29.80 19.24
N SER A 96 -4.10 -31.11 18.96
CA SER A 96 -5.28 -31.98 18.82
C SER A 96 -6.02 -32.21 20.14
N TYR A 97 -5.32 -32.15 21.28
CA TYR A 97 -5.94 -32.26 22.60
C TYR A 97 -6.47 -30.93 23.12
N ALA A 98 -5.82 -29.82 22.75
CA ALA A 98 -6.22 -28.47 23.14
C ALA A 98 -6.31 -27.55 21.89
N PRO A 99 -7.41 -27.66 21.10
CA PRO A 99 -7.60 -26.81 19.94
C PRO A 99 -7.66 -25.33 20.33
N GLY A 100 -6.99 -24.47 19.55
CA GLY A 100 -6.95 -23.03 19.78
C GLY A 100 -5.88 -22.57 20.79
N THR A 101 -5.07 -23.47 21.33
CA THR A 101 -3.88 -23.12 22.10
C THR A 101 -2.81 -22.50 21.20
N SER A 102 -2.13 -21.44 21.67
CA SER A 102 -1.05 -20.79 20.92
C SER A 102 0.19 -21.68 20.86
N TYR A 103 1.01 -21.50 19.82
CA TYR A 103 2.27 -22.24 19.70
C TYR A 103 3.19 -22.01 20.91
N GLN A 104 3.25 -20.78 21.45
CA GLN A 104 4.04 -20.50 22.65
C GLN A 104 3.53 -21.27 23.88
N ASP A 105 2.21 -21.38 24.05
CA ASP A 105 1.65 -22.16 25.16
C ASP A 105 1.91 -23.66 24.99
N VAL A 106 1.89 -24.17 23.75
CA VAL A 106 2.30 -25.55 23.46
C VAL A 106 3.75 -25.77 23.89
N GLN A 107 4.68 -24.92 23.45
CA GLN A 107 6.09 -25.07 23.80
C GLN A 107 6.34 -24.95 25.30
N LYS A 108 5.71 -23.97 25.98
CA LYS A 108 5.80 -23.81 27.44
C LYS A 108 5.30 -25.05 28.17
N HIS A 109 4.17 -25.62 27.74
CA HIS A 109 3.64 -26.82 28.36
C HIS A 109 4.57 -28.03 28.14
N LEU A 110 5.10 -28.21 26.92
CA LEU A 110 6.06 -29.28 26.65
C LEU A 110 7.35 -29.12 27.47
N ALA A 111 7.84 -27.90 27.64
CA ALA A 111 8.99 -27.60 28.49
C ALA A 111 8.73 -27.94 29.97
N GLN A 112 7.53 -27.67 30.49
CA GLN A 112 7.13 -28.07 31.85
C GLN A 112 7.17 -29.59 32.06
N LEU A 113 6.96 -30.38 31.01
CA LEU A 113 7.02 -31.84 31.04
C LEU A 113 8.43 -32.39 30.74
N GLY A 114 9.46 -31.53 30.70
CA GLY A 114 10.84 -31.92 30.42
C GLY A 114 11.18 -32.04 28.93
N GLY A 115 10.30 -31.56 28.04
CA GLY A 115 10.60 -31.42 26.62
C GLY A 115 11.51 -30.23 26.33
N THR A 116 12.15 -30.24 25.17
CA THR A 116 12.95 -29.11 24.69
C THR A 116 12.37 -28.58 23.37
N PRO A 117 12.46 -27.26 23.12
CA PRO A 117 12.12 -26.71 21.81
C PRO A 117 13.05 -27.32 20.75
N HIS A 118 12.60 -27.29 19.49
CA HIS A 118 13.46 -27.71 18.39
C HIS A 118 14.78 -26.92 18.42
N PRO A 119 15.96 -27.51 18.20
CA PRO A 119 17.25 -26.82 18.33
C PRO A 119 17.33 -25.50 17.54
N MET A 120 16.78 -25.48 16.33
CA MET A 120 16.70 -24.27 15.47
C MET A 120 15.84 -23.14 16.06
N LEU A 121 14.92 -23.44 16.99
CA LEU A 121 14.09 -22.46 17.70
C LEU A 121 14.50 -22.28 19.16
N SER A 122 15.67 -22.76 19.57
CA SER A 122 16.17 -22.56 20.94
C SER A 122 16.54 -21.10 21.22
N GLY A 123 16.93 -20.35 20.17
CA GLY A 123 17.34 -18.94 20.29
C GLY A 123 18.70 -18.74 20.98
N GLN A 124 19.41 -19.82 21.30
CA GLN A 124 20.67 -19.76 22.03
C GLN A 124 21.77 -19.11 21.18
N GLU A 125 21.97 -19.60 19.95
CA GLU A 125 22.99 -19.09 19.03
C GLU A 125 22.78 -17.60 18.71
N GLU A 126 21.52 -17.20 18.47
CA GLU A 126 21.20 -15.81 18.16
C GLU A 126 21.36 -14.88 19.36
N THR A 127 21.11 -15.38 20.58
CA THR A 127 21.33 -14.65 21.83
C THR A 127 22.82 -14.48 22.10
N GLU A 128 23.61 -15.53 21.95
CA GLU A 128 25.07 -15.48 22.11
C GLU A 128 25.69 -14.50 21.09
N ALA A 129 25.26 -14.57 19.83
CA ALA A 129 25.71 -13.64 18.78
C ALA A 129 25.28 -12.19 19.06
N PHE A 130 24.06 -11.96 19.54
CA PHE A 130 23.62 -10.61 19.94
C PHE A 130 24.42 -10.07 21.11
N ALA A 131 24.63 -10.86 22.16
CA ALA A 131 25.43 -10.47 23.31
C ALA A 131 26.86 -10.12 22.89
N LYS A 132 27.45 -10.90 21.96
CA LYS A 132 28.76 -10.61 21.39
C LYS A 132 28.78 -9.28 20.63
N ASP A 133 27.90 -9.10 19.64
CA ASP A 133 27.82 -7.85 18.86
C ASP A 133 27.59 -6.63 19.76
N PHE A 134 26.76 -6.79 20.80
CA PHE A 134 26.44 -5.73 21.75
C PHE A 134 27.62 -5.37 22.65
N ASN A 135 28.34 -6.37 23.18
CA ASN A 135 29.54 -6.13 24.00
C ASN A 135 30.68 -5.52 23.16
N GLU A 136 30.86 -5.95 21.91
CA GLU A 136 31.80 -5.33 20.98
C GLU A 136 31.44 -3.86 20.71
N TYR A 137 30.14 -3.56 20.56
CA TYR A 137 29.65 -2.18 20.42
C TYR A 137 29.91 -1.33 21.68
N LEU A 138 29.70 -1.89 22.87
CA LEU A 138 29.99 -1.24 24.14
C LEU A 138 31.48 -0.93 24.34
N ALA A 139 32.37 -1.75 23.80
CA ALA A 139 33.82 -1.55 23.93
C ALA A 139 34.37 -0.40 23.06
N LYS A 140 33.60 0.11 22.09
CA LYS A 140 34.02 1.20 21.19
C LYS A 140 33.88 2.57 21.85
N ASN A 141 34.72 3.53 21.42
CA ASN A 141 34.52 4.95 21.74
C ASN A 141 33.35 5.54 20.91
N GLU A 142 32.93 6.77 21.23
CA GLU A 142 31.79 7.43 20.57
C GLU A 142 31.95 7.57 19.05
N GLY A 143 33.12 8.02 18.58
CA GLY A 143 33.40 8.17 17.14
C GLY A 143 33.34 6.85 16.38
N ASP A 144 33.97 5.80 16.91
CA ASP A 144 33.97 4.46 16.30
C ASP A 144 32.57 3.82 16.27
N ARG A 145 31.71 4.17 17.24
CA ARG A 145 30.31 3.73 17.25
C ARG A 145 29.53 4.38 16.11
N GLU A 146 29.65 5.69 15.94
CA GLU A 146 29.00 6.42 14.85
C GLU A 146 29.45 5.90 13.47
N GLU A 147 30.76 5.71 13.27
CA GLU A 147 31.32 5.17 12.02
C GLU A 147 30.81 3.76 11.71
N SER A 148 30.55 2.94 12.73
CA SER A 148 30.01 1.60 12.58
C SER A 148 28.48 1.54 12.37
N GLY A 149 27.82 2.69 12.23
CA GLY A 149 26.38 2.80 12.04
C GLY A 149 25.56 2.83 13.33
N GLY A 150 26.21 3.04 14.48
CA GLY A 150 25.59 3.13 15.80
C GLY A 150 24.90 1.85 16.27
N PHE A 151 24.09 1.95 17.32
CA PHE A 151 23.36 0.80 17.87
C PHE A 151 22.41 0.15 16.84
N LYS A 152 21.95 0.94 15.85
CA LYS A 152 21.11 0.45 14.76
C LYS A 152 21.76 -0.72 13.99
N ALA A 153 23.07 -0.69 13.77
CA ALA A 153 23.77 -1.78 13.06
C ALA A 153 23.77 -3.09 13.86
N VAL A 154 23.93 -3.02 15.18
CA VAL A 154 23.82 -4.18 16.08
C VAL A 154 22.40 -4.77 16.01
N TRP A 155 21.39 -3.91 16.03
CA TRP A 155 20.00 -4.30 15.93
C TRP A 155 19.62 -4.89 14.56
N ASP A 156 20.14 -4.32 13.48
CA ASP A 156 19.89 -4.81 12.12
C ASP A 156 20.45 -6.24 11.95
N LYS A 157 21.69 -6.52 12.39
CA LYS A 157 22.26 -7.88 12.41
C LYS A 157 21.41 -8.86 13.22
N HIS A 158 20.86 -8.40 14.33
CA HIS A 158 19.99 -9.21 15.18
C HIS A 158 18.68 -9.56 14.48
N CYS A 159 18.04 -8.58 13.82
CA CYS A 159 16.85 -8.81 13.01
C CYS A 159 17.12 -9.80 11.87
N GLU A 160 18.28 -9.72 11.22
CA GLU A 160 18.69 -10.66 10.17
C GLU A 160 18.80 -12.10 10.69
N ARG A 161 19.46 -12.31 11.83
CA ARG A 161 19.55 -13.63 12.46
C ARG A 161 18.18 -14.21 12.77
N VAL A 162 17.31 -13.40 13.38
CA VAL A 162 15.92 -13.81 13.66
C VAL A 162 15.18 -14.17 12.37
N GLY A 163 15.30 -13.33 11.33
CA GLY A 163 14.67 -13.59 10.02
C GLY A 163 15.15 -14.90 9.39
N ASN A 164 16.46 -15.12 9.34
CA ASN A 164 17.02 -16.33 8.75
C ASN A 164 16.60 -17.60 9.52
N THR A 165 16.49 -17.53 10.84
CA THR A 165 16.03 -18.65 11.66
C THR A 165 14.54 -18.95 11.45
N LEU A 166 13.67 -17.93 11.38
CA LEU A 166 12.26 -18.11 11.04
C LEU A 166 12.08 -18.71 9.65
N GLY A 167 12.83 -18.21 8.66
CA GLY A 167 12.81 -18.69 7.29
C GLY A 167 13.27 -20.15 7.18
N ALA A 168 14.41 -20.49 7.78
CA ALA A 168 14.95 -21.84 7.78
C ALA A 168 13.99 -22.82 8.47
N TYR A 169 13.40 -22.46 9.61
CA TYR A 169 12.47 -23.34 10.32
C TYR A 169 11.14 -23.50 9.57
N HIS A 170 10.65 -22.46 8.90
CA HIS A 170 9.51 -22.57 7.99
C HIS A 170 9.80 -23.56 6.85
N SER A 171 10.99 -23.47 6.24
CA SER A 171 11.45 -24.38 5.20
C SER A 171 11.60 -25.82 5.72
N LEU A 172 12.10 -26.02 6.95
CA LEU A 172 12.16 -27.34 7.60
C LEU A 172 10.76 -27.95 7.74
N CYS A 173 9.79 -27.16 8.22
CA CYS A 173 8.41 -27.65 8.37
C CYS A 173 7.82 -28.10 7.02
N GLN A 174 8.07 -27.33 5.96
CA GLN A 174 7.63 -27.70 4.60
C GLN A 174 8.32 -28.98 4.13
N GLU A 175 9.64 -29.07 4.28
CA GLU A 175 10.40 -30.26 3.89
C GLU A 175 9.91 -31.52 4.61
N VAL A 176 9.64 -31.43 5.93
CA VAL A 176 9.10 -32.54 6.72
C VAL A 176 7.72 -32.96 6.23
N ILE A 177 6.84 -32.00 5.91
CA ILE A 177 5.50 -32.29 5.36
C ILE A 177 5.63 -32.98 4.00
N ASP A 178 6.47 -32.46 3.11
CA ASP A 178 6.62 -32.98 1.75
C ASP A 178 7.24 -34.39 1.72
N GLN A 179 8.12 -34.71 2.67
CA GLN A 179 8.79 -36.01 2.78
C GLN A 179 8.04 -37.04 3.65
N THR A 180 6.86 -36.72 4.19
CA THR A 180 6.10 -37.64 5.06
C THR A 180 5.05 -38.43 4.27
N PRO A 181 5.17 -39.77 4.16
CA PRO A 181 4.15 -40.61 3.54
C PRO A 181 2.98 -40.90 4.50
N GLY A 182 1.74 -40.72 4.05
CA GLY A 182 0.50 -41.11 4.77
C GLY A 182 -0.30 -39.96 5.40
N GLU A 183 -1.63 -40.03 5.36
CA GLU A 183 -2.51 -38.89 5.71
C GLU A 183 -2.61 -38.58 7.22
N ASP A 184 -2.52 -39.58 8.09
CA ASP A 184 -2.76 -39.40 9.53
C ASP A 184 -1.69 -38.52 10.21
N ASP A 185 -0.42 -38.74 9.86
CA ASP A 185 0.69 -37.94 10.38
C ASP A 185 0.71 -36.54 9.74
N LEU A 186 0.37 -36.42 8.45
CA LEU A 186 0.31 -35.13 7.74
C LEU A 186 -0.62 -34.13 8.40
N LYS A 187 -1.76 -34.57 8.97
CA LYS A 187 -2.69 -33.67 9.68
C LYS A 187 -2.04 -33.04 10.91
N LEU A 188 -1.27 -33.82 11.69
CA LEU A 188 -0.57 -33.31 12.88
C LEU A 188 0.55 -32.36 12.48
N LEU A 189 1.35 -32.72 11.46
CA LEU A 189 2.43 -31.89 10.95
C LEU A 189 1.93 -30.53 10.43
N ARG A 190 0.84 -30.53 9.65
CA ARG A 190 0.21 -29.29 9.16
C ARG A 190 -0.34 -28.43 10.30
N SER A 191 -0.92 -29.04 11.32
CA SER A 191 -1.43 -28.30 12.50
C SER A 191 -0.29 -27.64 13.31
N SER A 192 0.82 -28.35 13.51
CA SER A 192 2.04 -27.79 14.11
C SER A 192 2.59 -26.62 13.27
N HIS A 193 2.74 -26.82 11.96
CA HIS A 193 3.23 -25.78 11.06
C HIS A 193 2.32 -24.55 11.05
N GLU A 194 1.00 -24.73 11.02
CA GLU A 194 0.03 -23.64 11.14
C GLU A 194 0.18 -22.86 12.45
N ALA A 195 0.34 -23.55 13.57
CA ALA A 195 0.59 -22.91 14.86
C ALA A 195 1.91 -22.11 14.85
N PHE A 196 2.99 -22.66 14.28
CA PHE A 196 4.25 -21.95 14.11
C PHE A 196 4.09 -20.69 13.22
N ARG A 197 3.36 -20.78 12.10
CA ARG A 197 3.06 -19.63 11.23
C ARG A 197 2.27 -18.56 12.00
N GLY A 198 1.34 -18.96 12.86
CA GLY A 198 0.63 -18.07 13.78
C GLY A 198 1.58 -17.35 14.77
N TYR A 199 2.53 -18.07 15.35
CA TYR A 199 3.57 -17.50 16.21
C TYR A 199 4.45 -16.49 15.47
N ALA A 200 4.94 -16.84 14.28
CA ALA A 200 5.81 -15.98 13.49
C ALA A 200 5.18 -14.62 13.17
N LYS A 201 3.86 -14.56 12.94
CA LYS A 201 3.14 -13.28 12.75
C LYS A 201 3.29 -12.34 13.97
N GLY A 202 3.39 -12.89 15.18
CA GLY A 202 3.61 -12.14 16.41
C GLY A 202 5.04 -11.65 16.61
N VAL A 203 6.02 -12.18 15.87
CA VAL A 203 7.44 -11.84 16.04
C VAL A 203 7.72 -10.37 15.75
N MET A 204 7.11 -9.79 14.70
CA MET A 204 7.28 -8.37 14.41
C MET A 204 6.81 -7.49 15.58
N GLN A 205 5.73 -7.87 16.27
CA GLN A 205 5.28 -7.17 17.48
C GLN A 205 6.27 -7.34 18.62
N ALA A 206 6.74 -8.56 18.88
CA ALA A 206 7.74 -8.84 19.91
C ALA A 206 9.03 -8.01 19.69
N MET A 207 9.54 -7.97 18.46
CA MET A 207 10.74 -7.21 18.09
C MET A 207 10.53 -5.69 18.20
N THR A 208 9.34 -5.17 17.88
CA THR A 208 9.09 -3.72 17.86
C THR A 208 8.57 -3.15 19.17
N GLN A 209 8.08 -3.97 20.09
CA GLN A 209 7.44 -3.53 21.33
C GLN A 209 8.04 -4.16 22.59
N ASP A 210 8.18 -5.48 22.63
CA ASP A 210 8.53 -6.19 23.86
C ASP A 210 10.05 -6.23 24.07
N MET A 211 10.81 -6.64 23.06
CA MET A 211 12.26 -6.68 23.14
C MET A 211 12.91 -5.32 23.42
N PRO A 212 12.45 -4.19 22.85
CA PRO A 212 12.99 -2.88 23.19
C PRO A 212 12.82 -2.53 24.68
N LYS A 213 11.70 -2.94 25.31
CA LYS A 213 11.50 -2.76 26.75
C LYS A 213 12.45 -3.63 27.56
N ARG A 214 12.59 -4.90 27.17
CA ARG A 214 13.48 -5.86 27.83
C ARG A 214 14.94 -5.45 27.73
N LEU A 215 15.36 -4.95 26.56
CA LEU A 215 16.68 -4.38 26.35
C LEU A 215 16.91 -3.14 27.23
N ASN A 216 15.91 -2.26 27.36
CA ASN A 216 16.00 -1.12 28.27
C ASN A 216 16.17 -1.56 29.73
N THR A 217 15.38 -2.53 30.20
CA THR A 217 15.51 -3.10 31.55
C THR A 217 16.87 -3.78 31.77
N PHE A 218 17.38 -4.51 30.77
CA PHE A 218 18.71 -5.10 30.81
C PHE A 218 19.80 -4.02 30.93
N MET A 219 19.68 -2.93 30.18
CA MET A 219 20.61 -1.79 30.24
C MET A 219 20.59 -1.08 31.59
N GLU A 220 19.40 -0.78 32.12
CA GLU A 220 19.22 -0.20 33.45
C GLU A 220 19.88 -1.09 34.53
N SER A 221 19.67 -2.40 34.46
CA SER A 221 20.27 -3.36 35.39
C SER A 221 21.81 -3.40 35.29
N ARG A 222 22.40 -3.34 34.08
CA ARG A 222 23.86 -3.25 33.91
C ARG A 222 24.42 -1.95 34.49
N ILE A 223 23.73 -0.83 34.30
CA ILE A 223 24.12 0.46 34.86
C ILE A 223 24.12 0.42 36.38
N GLU A 224 23.05 -0.12 36.99
CA GLU A 224 22.95 -0.28 38.45
C GLU A 224 24.10 -1.14 38.99
N HIS A 225 24.40 -2.26 38.33
CA HIS A 225 25.48 -3.16 38.73
C HIS A 225 26.87 -2.51 38.61
N ALA A 226 27.16 -1.85 37.48
CA ALA A 226 28.41 -1.13 37.28
C ALA A 226 28.58 0.00 38.30
N GLN A 227 27.49 0.70 38.65
CA GLN A 227 27.48 1.72 39.69
C GLN A 227 27.76 1.15 41.09
N GLN A 228 27.15 0.02 41.44
CA GLN A 228 27.44 -0.67 42.70
C GLN A 228 28.91 -1.08 42.78
N ALA A 229 29.44 -1.71 41.73
CA ALA A 229 30.84 -2.15 41.69
C ALA A 229 31.83 -0.98 41.74
N ALA A 230 31.57 0.12 41.03
CA ALA A 230 32.38 1.33 41.05
C ALA A 230 32.44 2.00 42.45
N SER A 231 31.39 1.81 43.27
CA SER A 231 31.27 2.37 44.62
C SER A 231 31.66 1.39 45.73
N ASN A 232 31.92 0.12 45.42
CA ASN A 232 32.16 -0.91 46.41
C ASN A 232 33.61 -0.88 46.92
N GLU A 233 33.83 -0.29 48.09
CA GLU A 233 35.16 -0.16 48.71
C GLU A 233 35.86 -1.48 49.05
N SER A 234 35.13 -2.60 49.07
CA SER A 234 35.73 -3.93 49.26
C SER A 234 36.41 -4.49 48.01
N LEU A 235 36.22 -3.87 46.84
CA LEU A 235 36.85 -4.28 45.58
C LEU A 235 38.22 -3.62 45.39
N PRO A 236 39.18 -4.31 44.72
CA PRO A 236 40.44 -3.72 44.29
C PRO A 236 40.23 -2.42 43.49
N GLN A 237 41.16 -1.46 43.63
CA GLN A 237 41.08 -0.17 42.94
C GLN A 237 40.95 -0.34 41.41
N ALA A 238 41.72 -1.26 40.82
CA ALA A 238 41.68 -1.54 39.38
C ALA A 238 40.29 -2.02 38.92
N ASP A 239 39.62 -2.82 39.74
CA ASP A 239 38.27 -3.32 39.45
C ASP A 239 37.23 -2.19 39.57
N ARG A 240 37.37 -1.32 40.58
CA ARG A 240 36.51 -0.13 40.72
C ARG A 240 36.66 0.85 39.56
N ASP A 241 37.89 1.07 39.09
CA ASP A 241 38.18 1.98 37.97
C ASP A 241 37.62 1.40 36.66
N LYS A 242 37.80 0.09 36.41
CA LYS A 242 37.16 -0.61 35.29
C LYS A 242 35.63 -0.48 35.32
N ALA A 243 35.02 -0.59 36.50
CA ALA A 243 33.56 -0.43 36.65
C ALA A 243 33.10 1.01 36.40
N ARG A 244 33.91 2.03 36.74
CA ARG A 244 33.62 3.43 36.40
C ARG A 244 33.67 3.69 34.90
N ASP A 245 34.66 3.11 34.22
CA ASP A 245 34.79 3.20 32.76
C ASP A 245 33.60 2.53 32.07
N GLU A 246 33.23 1.31 32.51
CA GLU A 246 32.04 0.59 32.00
C GLU A 246 30.75 1.39 32.27
N LEU A 247 30.59 1.97 33.46
CA LEU A 247 29.45 2.81 33.81
C LEU A 247 29.31 4.02 32.90
N GLY A 248 30.42 4.68 32.56
CA GLY A 248 30.44 5.79 31.61
C GLY A 248 29.94 5.36 30.23
N GLN A 249 30.46 4.25 29.72
CA GLN A 249 30.05 3.71 28.42
C GLN A 249 28.59 3.27 28.39
N LEU A 250 28.12 2.58 29.43
CA LEU A 250 26.73 2.13 29.53
C LEU A 250 25.74 3.31 29.57
N ARG A 251 26.09 4.42 30.25
CA ARG A 251 25.24 5.61 30.29
C ARG A 251 25.10 6.29 28.93
N GLU A 252 26.19 6.40 28.18
CA GLU A 252 26.14 6.95 26.82
C GLU A 252 25.31 6.07 25.87
N VAL A 253 25.54 4.75 25.88
CA VAL A 253 24.74 3.83 25.05
C VAL A 253 23.27 3.80 25.47
N ASN A 254 22.96 3.92 26.75
CA ASN A 254 21.58 4.00 27.22
C ASN A 254 20.87 5.28 26.74
N LYS A 255 21.59 6.40 26.66
CA LYS A 255 21.07 7.66 26.10
C LYS A 255 20.79 7.53 24.60
N GLU A 256 21.71 6.89 23.86
CA GLU A 256 21.53 6.61 22.43
C GLU A 256 20.31 5.70 22.18
N LEU A 257 20.22 4.59 22.94
CA LEU A 257 19.08 3.68 22.91
C LEU A 257 17.78 4.42 23.22
N GLY A 258 17.75 5.25 24.27
CA GLY A 258 16.61 6.10 24.61
C GLY A 258 16.18 7.01 23.46
N GLY A 259 17.14 7.56 22.70
CA GLY A 259 16.88 8.32 21.47
C GLY A 259 16.26 7.48 20.34
N LEU A 260 16.64 6.21 20.21
CA LEU A 260 16.07 5.27 19.24
C LEU A 260 14.69 4.74 19.63
N LEU A 261 14.40 4.67 20.94
CA LEU A 261 13.14 4.23 21.51
C LEU A 261 12.08 5.33 21.62
N LYS A 262 12.50 6.60 21.61
CA LYS A 262 11.58 7.74 21.59
C LYS A 262 10.59 7.63 20.43
N LYS A 263 9.34 7.94 20.74
CA LYS A 263 8.24 8.08 19.78
C LYS A 263 7.94 9.57 19.66
N ASP A 264 8.00 10.10 18.45
CA ASP A 264 7.54 11.45 18.14
C ASP A 264 6.11 11.33 17.59
N ASP A 265 5.15 12.09 18.14
CA ASP A 265 3.77 12.29 17.66
C ASP A 265 3.27 11.30 16.57
N ASP A 266 2.59 10.24 17.01
CA ASP A 266 2.02 9.15 16.20
C ASP A 266 2.97 8.35 15.29
N LYS A 267 4.28 8.64 15.29
CA LYS A 267 5.27 7.88 14.50
C LYS A 267 5.87 6.72 15.30
N PRO A 268 6.16 5.58 14.64
CA PRO A 268 6.92 4.52 15.27
C PRO A 268 8.32 5.04 15.66
N SER A 269 8.89 4.49 16.74
CA SER A 269 10.25 4.80 17.14
C SER A 269 11.25 4.45 16.03
N LYS A 270 12.43 5.08 16.04
CA LYS A 270 13.48 4.81 15.03
C LYS A 270 13.86 3.32 14.99
N LEU A 271 13.91 2.67 16.16
CA LEU A 271 14.18 1.23 16.26
C LEU A 271 13.05 0.38 15.65
N ALA A 272 11.79 0.74 15.93
CA ALA A 272 10.64 0.05 15.33
C ALA A 272 10.59 0.24 13.81
N ALA A 273 10.95 1.42 13.31
CA ALA A 273 11.07 1.69 11.89
C ALA A 273 12.21 0.90 11.24
N ALA A 274 13.36 0.77 11.91
CA ALA A 274 14.48 -0.06 11.44
C ALA A 274 14.09 -1.53 11.35
N THR A 275 13.47 -2.08 12.41
CA THR A 275 12.97 -3.46 12.46
C THR A 275 12.02 -3.77 11.30
N LYS A 276 11.06 -2.87 11.03
CA LYS A 276 10.10 -3.03 9.93
C LYS A 276 10.73 -2.91 8.53
N LYS A 277 11.88 -2.26 8.42
CA LYS A 277 12.63 -2.07 7.17
C LYS A 277 13.72 -3.14 6.96
N ASN A 278 13.97 -4.00 7.95
CA ASN A 278 14.95 -5.06 7.82
C ASN A 278 14.48 -6.08 6.77
N GLU A 279 15.20 -6.15 5.66
CA GLU A 279 14.79 -6.92 4.48
C GLU A 279 14.72 -8.42 4.76
N VAL A 280 15.66 -8.96 5.54
CA VAL A 280 15.75 -10.39 5.83
C VAL A 280 14.58 -10.83 6.71
N LEU A 281 14.29 -10.08 7.77
CA LEU A 281 13.15 -10.34 8.64
C LEU A 281 11.82 -10.21 7.90
N ASP A 282 11.63 -9.14 7.12
CA ASP A 282 10.41 -8.93 6.33
C ASP A 282 10.21 -10.06 5.30
N THR A 283 11.28 -10.46 4.61
CA THR A 283 11.25 -11.57 3.64
C THR A 283 10.86 -12.89 4.31
N ALA A 284 11.44 -13.21 5.46
CA ALA A 284 11.10 -14.42 6.21
C ALA A 284 9.63 -14.42 6.64
N LEU A 285 9.15 -13.33 7.23
CA LEU A 285 7.76 -13.22 7.69
C LEU A 285 6.75 -13.29 6.54
N LYS A 286 7.07 -12.71 5.37
CA LYS A 286 6.22 -12.82 4.17
C LYS A 286 6.19 -14.25 3.63
N ASN A 287 7.31 -14.95 3.58
CA ASN A 287 7.33 -16.38 3.20
C ASN A 287 6.46 -17.21 4.16
N VAL A 288 6.65 -17.02 5.47
CA VAL A 288 5.90 -17.74 6.52
C VAL A 288 4.39 -17.46 6.42
N ALA A 289 4.01 -16.20 6.20
CA ALA A 289 2.61 -15.78 6.15
C ALA A 289 1.93 -16.03 4.79
N ARG A 290 2.68 -16.25 3.71
CA ARG A 290 2.18 -16.30 2.32
C ARG A 290 0.93 -17.16 2.18
N GLN A 291 0.99 -18.41 2.66
CA GLN A 291 -0.11 -19.36 2.49
C GLN A 291 -1.39 -18.89 3.21
N ASP A 292 -1.27 -18.35 4.43
CA ASP A 292 -2.44 -17.82 5.15
C ASP A 292 -2.99 -16.58 4.48
N TYR A 293 -2.09 -15.70 4.01
CA TYR A 293 -2.47 -14.48 3.34
C TYR A 293 -3.21 -14.78 2.02
N VAL A 294 -2.69 -15.69 1.20
CA VAL A 294 -3.37 -16.12 -0.04
C VAL A 294 -4.72 -16.79 0.26
N ALA A 295 -4.81 -17.61 1.31
CA ALA A 295 -6.08 -18.19 1.72
C ALA A 295 -7.09 -17.11 2.14
N GLU A 296 -6.68 -16.14 2.96
CA GLU A 296 -7.50 -15.01 3.40
C GLU A 296 -8.03 -14.19 2.21
N LEU A 297 -7.17 -13.91 1.22
CA LEU A 297 -7.58 -13.22 0.00
C LEU A 297 -8.71 -13.94 -0.73
N LYS A 298 -8.68 -15.28 -0.76
CA LYS A 298 -9.69 -16.11 -1.44
C LYS A 298 -11.00 -16.21 -0.68
N THR A 299 -11.00 -16.04 0.64
CA THR A 299 -12.23 -16.14 1.47
C THR A 299 -13.27 -15.06 1.20
N HIS A 300 -12.87 -13.93 0.59
CA HIS A 300 -13.76 -12.79 0.32
C HIS A 300 -14.36 -12.82 -1.09
N SER A 301 -14.40 -14.00 -1.71
CA SER A 301 -14.99 -14.23 -3.04
C SER A 301 -16.51 -14.51 -2.97
N GLY A 302 -17.28 -14.05 -3.97
CA GLY A 302 -18.71 -14.34 -4.09
C GLY A 302 -19.58 -13.20 -4.65
N PHE A 303 -20.76 -13.57 -5.14
CA PHE A 303 -21.69 -12.65 -5.81
C PHE A 303 -22.13 -11.47 -4.93
N VAL A 304 -22.47 -11.72 -3.66
CA VAL A 304 -22.89 -10.68 -2.71
C VAL A 304 -21.77 -9.67 -2.45
N THR A 305 -20.54 -10.14 -2.31
CA THR A 305 -19.37 -9.25 -2.17
C THR A 305 -19.13 -8.47 -3.46
N GLY A 306 -19.28 -9.10 -4.63
CA GLY A 306 -19.21 -8.43 -5.93
C GLY A 306 -20.25 -7.30 -6.08
N LEU A 307 -21.50 -7.51 -5.67
CA LEU A 307 -22.53 -6.47 -5.66
C LEU A 307 -22.20 -5.32 -4.69
N ALA A 308 -21.67 -5.64 -3.52
CA ALA A 308 -21.25 -4.63 -2.55
C ALA A 308 -20.06 -3.80 -3.08
N VAL A 309 -19.09 -4.43 -3.73
CA VAL A 309 -17.97 -3.77 -4.45
C VAL A 309 -18.48 -2.88 -5.58
N PHE A 310 -19.47 -3.37 -6.35
CA PHE A 310 -20.12 -2.59 -7.39
C PHE A 310 -20.79 -1.33 -6.82
N ALA A 311 -21.58 -1.49 -5.74
CA ALA A 311 -22.29 -0.38 -5.11
C ALA A 311 -21.33 0.64 -4.47
N ASP A 312 -20.26 0.16 -3.84
CA ASP A 312 -19.19 0.96 -3.21
C ASP A 312 -18.58 1.98 -4.17
N ALA A 313 -18.22 1.53 -5.37
CA ALA A 313 -17.65 2.38 -6.40
C ALA A 313 -18.74 3.11 -7.22
N GLY A 314 -19.84 2.43 -7.51
CA GLY A 314 -20.86 2.84 -8.47
C GLY A 314 -21.82 3.91 -7.95
N ILE A 315 -22.28 3.84 -6.70
CA ILE A 315 -23.26 4.80 -6.17
C ILE A 315 -22.65 6.21 -6.06
N PRO A 316 -21.47 6.40 -5.44
CA PRO A 316 -20.87 7.73 -5.35
C PRO A 316 -20.52 8.32 -6.72
N GLN A 317 -20.05 7.48 -7.65
CA GLN A 317 -19.79 7.91 -9.03
C GLN A 317 -21.06 8.24 -9.80
N GLY A 318 -22.13 7.47 -9.62
CA GLY A 318 -23.44 7.73 -10.23
C GLY A 318 -24.02 9.06 -9.75
N PHE A 319 -24.00 9.31 -8.43
CA PHE A 319 -24.39 10.60 -7.87
C PHE A 319 -23.58 11.76 -8.44
N ALA A 320 -22.25 11.62 -8.49
CA ALA A 320 -21.39 12.65 -9.05
C ALA A 320 -21.75 12.92 -10.52
N SER A 321 -21.81 11.85 -11.33
CA SER A 321 -22.12 11.90 -12.76
C SER A 321 -23.49 12.53 -13.04
N ALA A 322 -24.52 12.17 -12.25
CA ALA A 322 -25.85 12.75 -12.35
C ALA A 322 -25.85 14.27 -12.20
N GLY A 323 -25.01 14.77 -11.29
CA GLY A 323 -24.90 16.19 -10.98
C GLY A 323 -24.08 16.98 -12.00
N HIS A 324 -22.88 16.51 -12.38
CA HIS A 324 -22.03 17.28 -13.31
C HIS A 324 -22.27 16.96 -14.79
N PHE A 325 -22.33 15.68 -15.20
CA PHE A 325 -22.57 15.30 -16.61
C PHE A 325 -24.03 15.23 -17.01
N GLY A 326 -24.94 15.14 -16.04
CA GLY A 326 -26.37 15.17 -16.25
C GLY A 326 -26.96 16.56 -16.07
N ALA A 327 -27.06 17.01 -14.82
CA ALA A 327 -27.83 18.21 -14.47
C ALA A 327 -27.17 19.50 -14.95
N ALA A 328 -25.89 19.69 -14.62
CA ALA A 328 -25.18 20.94 -14.89
C ALA A 328 -24.96 21.18 -16.39
N THR A 329 -24.54 20.16 -17.14
CA THR A 329 -24.39 20.21 -18.60
C THR A 329 -25.72 20.36 -19.32
N ALA A 330 -26.77 19.64 -18.90
CA ALA A 330 -28.09 19.79 -19.53
C ALA A 330 -28.66 21.20 -19.35
N ALA A 331 -28.55 21.76 -18.15
CA ALA A 331 -29.05 23.10 -17.85
C ALA A 331 -28.31 24.19 -18.65
N ILE A 332 -26.99 24.08 -18.79
CA ILE A 332 -26.22 25.05 -19.57
C ILE A 332 -26.37 24.83 -21.08
N ASP A 333 -26.54 23.58 -21.54
CA ASP A 333 -26.82 23.28 -22.95
C ASP A 333 -28.15 23.90 -23.38
N GLU A 334 -29.20 23.80 -22.55
CA GLU A 334 -30.50 24.42 -22.80
C GLU A 334 -30.40 25.95 -22.82
N ALA A 335 -29.64 26.54 -21.88
CA ALA A 335 -29.45 27.99 -21.83
C ALA A 335 -28.61 28.55 -22.99
N MET A 336 -27.76 27.72 -23.61
CA MET A 336 -26.81 28.12 -24.66
C MET A 336 -27.19 27.64 -26.07
N ALA A 337 -28.36 27.02 -26.24
CA ALA A 337 -28.79 26.39 -27.50
C ALA A 337 -28.72 27.31 -28.73
N ASP A 338 -28.97 28.62 -28.56
CA ASP A 338 -28.96 29.61 -29.65
C ASP A 338 -27.65 30.41 -29.77
N GLN A 339 -26.61 30.04 -29.01
CA GLN A 339 -25.34 30.76 -29.03
C GLN A 339 -24.37 30.19 -30.06
N SER A 340 -23.36 30.99 -30.44
CA SER A 340 -22.30 30.50 -31.33
C SER A 340 -21.54 29.33 -30.69
N PHE A 341 -21.10 28.38 -31.52
CA PHE A 341 -20.36 27.19 -31.11
C PHE A 341 -19.28 27.48 -30.05
N GLY A 342 -18.45 28.50 -30.29
CA GLY A 342 -17.38 28.88 -29.35
C GLY A 342 -17.89 29.35 -27.98
N LYS A 343 -19.00 30.09 -27.93
CA LYS A 343 -19.62 30.53 -26.67
C LYS A 343 -20.27 29.36 -25.93
N HIS A 344 -20.97 28.49 -26.64
CA HIS A 344 -21.60 27.30 -26.07
C HIS A 344 -20.57 26.35 -25.47
N VAL A 345 -19.48 26.07 -26.18
CA VAL A 345 -18.36 25.24 -25.69
C VAL A 345 -17.72 25.86 -24.45
N ALA A 346 -17.40 27.16 -24.48
CA ALA A 346 -16.77 27.83 -23.35
C ALA A 346 -17.67 27.82 -22.09
N ALA A 347 -18.94 28.21 -22.22
CA ALA A 347 -19.90 28.25 -21.12
C ALA A 347 -20.12 26.87 -20.50
N THR A 348 -20.32 25.84 -21.34
CA THR A 348 -20.52 24.46 -20.90
C THR A 348 -19.27 23.90 -20.20
N SER A 349 -18.08 24.23 -20.70
CA SER A 349 -16.81 23.80 -20.09
C SER A 349 -16.60 24.41 -18.71
N THR A 350 -16.91 25.69 -18.53
CA THR A 350 -16.85 26.37 -17.22
C THR A 350 -17.83 25.76 -16.23
N VAL A 351 -19.08 25.54 -16.65
CA VAL A 351 -20.12 24.98 -15.78
C VAL A 351 -19.79 23.53 -15.41
N LEU A 352 -19.41 22.69 -16.38
CA LEU A 352 -19.04 21.31 -16.13
C LEU A 352 -17.78 21.21 -15.24
N GLY A 353 -16.74 21.99 -15.52
CA GLY A 353 -15.51 21.98 -14.72
C GLY A 353 -15.75 22.43 -13.28
N THR A 354 -16.58 23.45 -13.07
CA THR A 354 -16.99 23.94 -11.75
C THR A 354 -17.85 22.93 -11.01
N ALA A 355 -18.88 22.39 -11.67
CA ALA A 355 -19.75 21.36 -11.11
C ALA A 355 -18.94 20.10 -10.75
N HIS A 356 -18.02 19.67 -11.61
CA HIS A 356 -17.15 18.53 -11.34
C HIS A 356 -16.26 18.77 -10.12
N LYS A 357 -15.75 19.99 -9.91
CA LYS A 357 -15.01 20.34 -8.68
C LYS A 357 -15.90 20.31 -7.44
N VAL A 358 -16.99 21.06 -7.43
CA VAL A 358 -17.87 21.19 -6.26
C VAL A 358 -18.49 19.84 -5.86
N ILE A 359 -18.96 19.08 -6.84
CA ILE A 359 -19.62 17.80 -6.58
C ILE A 359 -18.61 16.73 -6.20
N SER A 360 -17.47 16.61 -6.90
CA SER A 360 -16.49 15.55 -6.61
C SER A 360 -15.67 15.81 -5.35
N ASP A 361 -15.34 17.06 -5.06
CA ASP A 361 -14.49 17.41 -3.90
C ASP A 361 -15.33 17.78 -2.68
N GLY A 362 -16.57 18.23 -2.87
CA GLY A 362 -17.48 18.64 -1.82
C GLY A 362 -18.49 17.58 -1.42
N LEU A 363 -19.34 17.13 -2.35
CA LEU A 363 -20.51 16.30 -2.02
C LEU A 363 -20.24 14.80 -2.06
N ARG A 364 -19.51 14.33 -3.07
CA ARG A 364 -19.17 12.91 -3.26
C ARG A 364 -18.52 12.28 -2.03
N PRO A 365 -17.57 12.93 -1.31
CA PRO A 365 -16.97 12.34 -0.12
C PRO A 365 -17.98 11.96 0.97
N PHE A 366 -19.07 12.72 1.12
CA PHE A 366 -20.13 12.40 2.08
C PHE A 366 -20.95 11.18 1.62
N VAL A 367 -21.29 11.12 0.33
CA VAL A 367 -21.97 9.95 -0.26
C VAL A 367 -21.09 8.71 -0.13
N GLN A 368 -19.79 8.84 -0.40
CA GLN A 368 -18.80 7.77 -0.23
C GLN A 368 -18.77 7.27 1.22
N VAL A 369 -18.65 8.17 2.21
CA VAL A 369 -18.68 7.78 3.64
C VAL A 369 -19.95 7.00 4.00
N VAL A 370 -21.11 7.41 3.48
CA VAL A 370 -22.36 6.69 3.73
C VAL A 370 -22.35 5.31 3.11
N VAL A 371 -21.91 5.19 1.86
CA VAL A 371 -21.83 3.92 1.16
C VAL A 371 -20.81 3.00 1.85
N ASP A 372 -19.58 3.47 2.07
CA ASP A 372 -18.47 2.74 2.72
C ASP A 372 -18.89 2.13 4.06
N LYS A 373 -19.66 2.89 4.87
CA LYS A 373 -20.06 2.49 6.23
C LYS A 373 -21.27 1.54 6.26
N THR A 374 -22.16 1.59 5.26
CA THR A 374 -23.44 0.86 5.28
C THR A 374 -23.40 -0.44 4.48
N ILE A 375 -22.99 -0.35 3.22
CA ILE A 375 -23.07 -1.45 2.24
C ILE A 375 -21.72 -1.69 1.53
N GLY A 376 -20.78 -0.77 1.70
CA GLY A 376 -19.55 -0.66 0.94
C GLY A 376 -18.54 -1.76 1.23
N ARG A 377 -17.82 -2.10 0.17
CA ARG A 377 -16.73 -3.08 0.13
C ARG A 377 -15.65 -2.53 -0.78
N GLY A 378 -14.78 -1.71 -0.20
CA GLY A 378 -13.66 -1.11 -0.92
C GLY A 378 -12.69 -2.17 -1.46
N LEU A 379 -11.91 -1.77 -2.47
CA LEU A 379 -10.84 -2.58 -3.03
C LEU A 379 -9.49 -1.94 -2.75
N GLU A 380 -8.57 -2.72 -2.21
CA GLU A 380 -7.19 -2.31 -2.03
C GLU A 380 -6.26 -3.23 -2.84
N LYS A 381 -5.21 -2.65 -3.42
CA LYS A 381 -4.17 -3.39 -4.12
C LYS A 381 -3.47 -4.37 -3.18
N VAL A 382 -3.44 -5.64 -3.54
CA VAL A 382 -2.61 -6.65 -2.85
C VAL A 382 -1.14 -6.33 -3.10
N ASP A 383 -0.31 -6.34 -2.04
CA ASP A 383 1.14 -6.21 -2.16
C ASP A 383 1.72 -7.44 -2.88
N PRO A 384 2.35 -7.29 -4.06
CA PRO A 384 2.97 -8.41 -4.79
C PRO A 384 4.04 -9.14 -3.96
N LEU A 385 4.75 -8.45 -3.06
CA LEU A 385 5.76 -9.09 -2.19
C LEU A 385 5.14 -9.98 -1.12
N ALA A 386 3.86 -9.79 -0.77
CA ALA A 386 3.18 -10.64 0.21
C ALA A 386 2.71 -11.98 -0.40
N VAL A 387 2.53 -12.04 -1.72
CA VAL A 387 2.07 -13.25 -2.45
C VAL A 387 3.19 -13.95 -3.22
N TYR A 388 4.18 -13.18 -3.66
CA TYR A 388 5.43 -13.61 -4.31
C TYR A 388 6.63 -13.01 -3.58
N PRO A 389 6.90 -13.46 -2.34
CA PRO A 389 8.01 -12.96 -1.54
C PRO A 389 9.36 -13.24 -2.20
N LYS A 390 10.38 -12.52 -1.76
CA LYS A 390 11.77 -12.84 -2.11
C LYS A 390 12.14 -14.22 -1.55
N ALA A 391 13.09 -14.88 -2.18
CA ALA A 391 13.64 -16.13 -1.74
C ALA A 391 14.33 -15.97 -0.38
N LEU A 392 14.18 -16.98 0.48
CA LEU A 392 14.87 -17.02 1.77
C LEU A 392 16.38 -17.12 1.56
N GLN A 393 17.15 -16.44 2.43
CA GLN A 393 18.62 -16.54 2.42
C GLN A 393 19.08 -17.92 2.86
N ASP A 394 18.50 -18.42 3.95
CA ASP A 394 18.75 -19.74 4.50
C ASP A 394 17.48 -20.59 4.36
N ILE A 395 17.68 -21.83 3.93
CA ILE A 395 16.63 -22.86 3.81
C ILE A 395 17.09 -24.12 4.52
N THR A 396 16.23 -25.12 4.55
CA THR A 396 16.58 -26.44 5.05
C THR A 396 16.70 -27.44 3.91
N VAL A 397 17.76 -28.23 3.92
CA VAL A 397 17.98 -29.37 3.02
C VAL A 397 18.36 -30.59 3.86
N ASN A 398 17.60 -31.67 3.73
CA ASN A 398 17.68 -32.88 4.55
C ASN A 398 17.65 -32.56 6.06
N GLY A 399 16.80 -31.61 6.45
CA GLY A 399 16.61 -31.23 7.85
C GLY A 399 17.72 -30.37 8.45
N ARG A 400 18.71 -29.94 7.63
CA ARG A 400 19.81 -29.07 8.04
C ARG A 400 19.70 -27.70 7.39
N ARG A 401 19.92 -26.65 8.18
CA ARG A 401 19.97 -25.27 7.69
C ARG A 401 21.20 -25.07 6.81
N VAL A 402 20.99 -24.57 5.60
CA VAL A 402 22.02 -24.24 4.62
C VAL A 402 21.68 -22.93 3.92
N ALA A 403 22.69 -22.22 3.42
CA ALA A 403 22.47 -21.09 2.53
C ALA A 403 21.74 -21.58 1.27
N ASN A 404 20.77 -20.81 0.78
CA ASN A 404 19.95 -21.17 -0.37
C ASN A 404 20.73 -21.01 -1.68
N PRO A 405 21.18 -22.10 -2.35
CA PRO A 405 21.99 -21.99 -3.55
C PRO A 405 21.19 -21.54 -4.78
N GLN A 406 19.86 -21.62 -4.73
CA GLN A 406 18.96 -21.24 -5.81
C GLN A 406 18.30 -19.86 -5.59
N ARG A 407 18.75 -19.11 -4.56
CA ARG A 407 18.14 -17.85 -4.15
C ARG A 407 17.94 -16.90 -5.33
N ASP A 408 19.00 -16.62 -6.09
CA ASP A 408 18.96 -15.65 -7.19
C ASP A 408 18.02 -16.10 -8.32
N THR A 409 17.99 -17.39 -8.62
CA THR A 409 17.09 -17.96 -9.65
C THR A 409 15.62 -17.89 -9.22
N ILE A 410 15.33 -18.23 -7.97
CA ILE A 410 13.99 -18.12 -7.40
C ILE A 410 13.58 -16.64 -7.34
N ASP A 411 14.47 -15.74 -6.92
CA ASP A 411 14.21 -14.31 -6.84
C ASP A 411 13.91 -13.69 -8.21
N ALA A 412 14.65 -14.08 -9.26
CA ALA A 412 14.38 -13.68 -10.63
C ALA A 412 12.98 -14.12 -11.06
N THR A 413 12.66 -15.41 -10.87
CA THR A 413 11.33 -15.98 -11.19
C THR A 413 10.21 -15.28 -10.42
N GLN A 414 10.39 -15.01 -9.13
CA GLN A 414 9.42 -14.29 -8.31
C GLN A 414 9.30 -12.82 -8.74
N SER A 415 10.38 -12.21 -9.22
CA SER A 415 10.37 -10.85 -9.76
C SER A 415 9.51 -10.74 -11.01
N GLU A 416 9.64 -11.69 -11.92
CA GLU A 416 8.79 -11.81 -13.11
C GLU A 416 7.32 -11.99 -12.73
N LYS A 417 7.02 -12.88 -11.78
CA LYS A 417 5.66 -13.05 -11.24
C LYS A 417 5.11 -11.78 -10.60
N ARG A 418 5.93 -11.03 -9.87
CA ARG A 418 5.52 -9.73 -9.29
C ARG A 418 5.26 -8.69 -10.38
N ALA A 419 6.04 -8.70 -11.46
CA ALA A 419 5.83 -7.80 -12.59
C ALA A 419 4.50 -8.12 -13.30
N ASP A 420 4.25 -9.39 -13.64
CA ASP A 420 2.97 -9.80 -14.27
C ASP A 420 1.76 -9.56 -13.35
N PHE A 421 1.92 -9.83 -12.05
CA PHE A 421 0.88 -9.50 -11.06
C PHE A 421 0.54 -8.00 -11.04
N LYS A 422 1.55 -7.12 -11.13
CA LYS A 422 1.34 -5.66 -11.23
C LYS A 422 0.65 -5.26 -12.53
N LEU A 423 1.01 -5.88 -13.67
CA LEU A 423 0.34 -5.64 -14.95
C LEU A 423 -1.15 -6.00 -14.87
N LYS A 424 -1.47 -7.16 -14.30
CA LYS A 424 -2.84 -7.56 -14.01
C LYS A 424 -3.50 -6.54 -13.09
N GLN A 425 -2.90 -6.21 -11.96
CA GLN A 425 -3.45 -5.23 -11.03
C GLN A 425 -3.67 -3.84 -11.64
N ASN A 426 -2.95 -3.47 -12.70
CA ASN A 426 -3.18 -2.23 -13.42
C ASN A 426 -4.39 -2.28 -14.36
N ALA A 427 -4.83 -3.45 -14.81
CA ALA A 427 -5.97 -3.58 -15.69
C ALA A 427 -7.24 -2.97 -15.09
N ASN A 428 -8.11 -2.43 -15.94
CA ASN A 428 -9.38 -1.81 -15.57
C ASN A 428 -9.25 -0.55 -14.70
N ASN A 429 -8.04 0.01 -14.55
CA ASN A 429 -7.85 1.35 -13.97
C ASN A 429 -7.96 2.43 -15.06
N PHE A 430 -8.37 3.63 -14.67
CA PHE A 430 -8.32 4.79 -15.56
C PHE A 430 -6.89 5.03 -16.05
N GLY A 431 -6.75 5.39 -17.31
CA GLY A 431 -5.47 5.53 -18.00
C GLY A 431 -4.96 4.24 -18.63
N THR A 432 -5.64 3.10 -18.44
CA THR A 432 -5.41 1.89 -19.22
C THR A 432 -6.51 1.70 -20.27
N MET A 433 -6.16 1.06 -21.39
CA MET A 433 -7.10 0.82 -22.50
C MET A 433 -8.40 0.15 -22.03
N SER A 434 -8.31 -0.89 -21.17
CA SER A 434 -9.49 -1.60 -20.67
C SER A 434 -10.33 -0.79 -19.68
N GLY A 435 -9.68 -0.02 -18.80
CA GLY A 435 -10.39 0.82 -17.84
C GLY A 435 -11.15 1.95 -18.53
N ASP A 436 -10.48 2.64 -19.46
CA ASP A 436 -11.07 3.77 -20.18
C ASP A 436 -12.19 3.30 -21.13
N PHE A 437 -12.01 2.16 -21.82
CA PHE A 437 -13.05 1.58 -22.70
C PHE A 437 -14.31 1.11 -21.94
N THR A 438 -14.15 0.50 -20.76
CA THR A 438 -15.28 0.17 -19.88
C THR A 438 -16.11 1.41 -19.57
N GLY A 439 -15.44 2.55 -19.37
CA GLY A 439 -16.10 3.82 -19.13
C GLY A 439 -16.84 4.37 -20.34
N TYR A 440 -16.22 4.35 -21.53
CA TYR A 440 -16.85 4.82 -22.77
C TYR A 440 -18.09 4.01 -23.13
N LEU A 441 -18.01 2.67 -23.03
CA LEU A 441 -19.14 1.80 -23.30
C LEU A 441 -20.33 2.04 -22.35
N ALA A 442 -20.06 2.18 -21.05
CA ALA A 442 -21.12 2.36 -20.06
C ALA A 442 -21.90 3.66 -20.27
N PHE A 443 -21.21 4.77 -20.53
CA PHE A 443 -21.88 6.04 -20.82
C PHE A 443 -22.53 6.07 -22.20
N GLY A 444 -21.84 5.58 -23.23
CA GLY A 444 -22.39 5.49 -24.58
C GLY A 444 -23.69 4.69 -24.60
N ALA A 445 -23.72 3.52 -23.96
CA ALA A 445 -24.91 2.67 -23.88
C ALA A 445 -26.06 3.34 -23.09
N ALA A 446 -25.76 3.97 -21.96
CA ALA A 446 -26.79 4.65 -21.15
C ALA A 446 -27.44 5.82 -21.91
N HIS A 447 -26.65 6.62 -22.63
CA HIS A 447 -27.16 7.71 -23.45
C HIS A 447 -27.89 7.20 -24.71
N ALA A 448 -27.41 6.13 -25.35
CA ALA A 448 -28.09 5.52 -26.49
C ALA A 448 -29.47 4.92 -26.13
N VAL A 449 -29.58 4.26 -24.98
CA VAL A 449 -30.88 3.75 -24.48
C VAL A 449 -31.84 4.89 -24.19
N ARG A 450 -31.35 5.98 -23.56
CA ARG A 450 -32.15 7.18 -23.33
C ARG A 450 -32.68 7.77 -24.64
N ASP A 451 -31.81 7.93 -25.64
CA ASP A 451 -32.18 8.50 -26.94
C ASP A 451 -33.14 7.58 -27.71
N THR A 452 -32.99 6.26 -27.57
CA THR A 452 -33.95 5.29 -28.11
C THR A 452 -35.34 5.48 -27.49
N ILE A 453 -35.42 5.69 -26.17
CA ILE A 453 -36.69 5.96 -25.49
C ILE A 453 -37.28 7.30 -25.96
N ASP A 454 -36.47 8.35 -26.07
CA ASP A 454 -36.92 9.69 -26.51
C ASP A 454 -37.47 9.68 -27.94
N GLN A 455 -36.82 8.96 -28.86
CA GLN A 455 -37.16 8.99 -30.28
C GLN A 455 -38.27 8.02 -30.70
N PHE A 456 -38.48 6.93 -29.95
CA PHE A 456 -39.42 5.86 -30.29
C PHE A 456 -40.60 5.75 -29.31
N THR A 457 -40.66 6.59 -28.27
CA THR A 457 -41.80 6.64 -27.33
C THR A 457 -42.27 8.07 -27.13
N SER A 458 -43.46 8.25 -26.53
CA SER A 458 -43.96 9.57 -26.14
C SER A 458 -43.40 10.06 -24.78
N VAL A 459 -42.44 9.34 -24.20
CA VAL A 459 -41.83 9.69 -22.92
C VAL A 459 -40.75 10.74 -23.18
N ASN A 460 -40.90 11.94 -22.61
CA ASN A 460 -39.87 12.97 -22.66
C ASN A 460 -38.62 12.49 -21.91
N ALA A 461 -37.62 12.02 -22.67
CA ALA A 461 -36.32 11.58 -22.17
C ALA A 461 -35.18 12.55 -22.54
N SER A 462 -35.53 13.72 -23.08
CA SER A 462 -34.62 14.81 -23.44
C SER A 462 -34.40 15.83 -22.32
N GLY A 463 -35.29 15.91 -21.31
CA GLY A 463 -35.19 16.85 -20.19
C GLY A 463 -34.02 16.58 -19.20
N ILE A 464 -33.71 17.60 -18.38
CA ILE A 464 -32.59 17.58 -17.40
C ILE A 464 -32.64 16.34 -16.49
N ALA A 465 -33.82 15.98 -15.96
CA ALA A 465 -33.97 14.81 -15.09
C ALA A 465 -33.61 13.48 -15.79
N ALA A 466 -34.03 13.30 -17.04
CA ALA A 466 -33.73 12.09 -17.82
C ALA A 466 -32.24 12.00 -18.18
N ARG A 467 -31.61 13.14 -18.51
CA ARG A 467 -30.15 13.23 -18.71
C ARG A 467 -29.38 12.92 -17.43
N SER A 468 -29.82 13.45 -16.29
CA SER A 468 -29.26 13.12 -14.97
C SER A 468 -29.36 11.64 -14.64
N VAL A 469 -30.49 10.99 -14.90
CA VAL A 469 -30.65 9.54 -14.67
C VAL A 469 -29.75 8.73 -15.61
N ALA A 470 -29.69 9.06 -16.90
CA ALA A 470 -28.81 8.38 -17.85
C ALA A 470 -27.33 8.52 -17.47
N SER A 471 -26.89 9.72 -17.08
CA SER A 471 -25.53 9.94 -16.59
C SER A 471 -25.27 9.26 -15.25
N ALA A 472 -26.26 9.16 -14.36
CA ALA A 472 -26.15 8.41 -13.11
C ALA A 472 -25.90 6.93 -13.39
N VAL A 473 -26.71 6.33 -14.27
CA VAL A 473 -26.58 4.93 -14.72
C VAL A 473 -25.21 4.71 -15.37
N GLY A 474 -24.82 5.54 -16.33
CA GLY A 474 -23.49 5.46 -16.97
C GLY A 474 -22.35 5.54 -15.97
N GLY A 475 -22.42 6.48 -15.02
CA GLY A 475 -21.44 6.66 -13.94
C GLY A 475 -21.36 5.45 -12.99
N THR A 476 -22.51 4.92 -12.59
CA THR A 476 -22.60 3.74 -11.73
C THR A 476 -22.05 2.49 -12.40
N PHE A 477 -22.43 2.20 -13.65
CA PHE A 477 -21.93 1.04 -14.36
C PHE A 477 -20.45 1.15 -14.73
N MET A 478 -19.96 2.35 -15.02
CA MET A 478 -18.52 2.58 -15.23
C MET A 478 -17.71 2.21 -13.98
N ALA A 479 -17.95 2.90 -12.86
CA ALA A 479 -17.13 2.69 -11.66
C ALA A 479 -17.41 1.35 -11.00
N GLY A 480 -18.68 0.93 -10.93
CA GLY A 480 -19.06 -0.37 -10.41
C GLY A 480 -18.56 -1.51 -11.28
N GLY A 481 -18.65 -1.39 -12.61
CA GLY A 481 -18.14 -2.39 -13.55
C GLY A 481 -16.61 -2.51 -13.48
N GLN A 482 -15.89 -1.39 -13.43
CA GLN A 482 -14.44 -1.40 -13.20
C GLN A 482 -14.07 -2.03 -11.86
N ALA A 483 -14.81 -1.76 -10.78
CA ALA A 483 -14.57 -2.34 -9.47
C ALA A 483 -14.80 -3.85 -9.48
N VAL A 484 -15.90 -4.33 -10.08
CA VAL A 484 -16.17 -5.77 -10.22
C VAL A 484 -15.11 -6.45 -11.09
N ALA A 485 -14.68 -5.81 -12.17
CA ALA A 485 -13.62 -6.36 -13.03
C ALA A 485 -12.28 -6.48 -12.28
N LYS A 486 -11.91 -5.49 -11.45
CA LYS A 486 -10.74 -5.56 -10.56
C LYS A 486 -10.89 -6.64 -9.50
N TYR A 487 -12.07 -6.76 -8.91
CA TYR A 487 -12.38 -7.77 -7.91
C TYR A 487 -12.29 -9.20 -8.45
N ALA A 488 -12.77 -9.43 -9.68
CA ALA A 488 -12.69 -10.72 -10.34
C ALA A 488 -11.28 -11.09 -10.83
N GLN A 489 -10.32 -10.17 -10.72
CA GLN A 489 -9.01 -10.35 -11.32
C GLN A 489 -8.07 -11.18 -10.44
N THR A 490 -7.54 -12.24 -11.03
CA THR A 490 -6.62 -13.17 -10.38
C THR A 490 -5.34 -13.35 -11.20
N HIS A 491 -4.30 -13.91 -10.57
CA HIS A 491 -3.02 -14.18 -11.20
C HIS A 491 -2.46 -15.56 -10.79
N GLY A 492 -1.80 -16.23 -11.75
CA GLY A 492 -1.14 -17.52 -11.58
C GLY A 492 -2.09 -18.71 -11.40
N ASP A 493 -1.52 -19.92 -11.31
CA ASP A 493 -2.26 -21.18 -11.18
C ASP A 493 -3.09 -21.25 -9.90
N GLU A 494 -2.60 -20.60 -8.84
CA GLU A 494 -3.33 -20.50 -7.58
C GLU A 494 -4.53 -19.53 -7.66
N GLN A 495 -4.74 -18.82 -8.77
CA GLN A 495 -5.80 -17.80 -8.92
C GLN A 495 -5.78 -16.79 -7.76
N ILE A 496 -4.62 -16.19 -7.50
CA ILE A 496 -4.43 -15.25 -6.40
C ILE A 496 -5.14 -13.93 -6.77
N PRO A 497 -6.08 -13.41 -5.96
CA PRO A 497 -6.72 -12.12 -6.21
C PRO A 497 -5.70 -10.97 -6.25
N THR A 498 -5.81 -10.07 -7.22
CA THR A 498 -4.93 -8.88 -7.33
C THR A 498 -5.39 -7.71 -6.45
N TYR A 499 -6.64 -7.77 -5.99
CA TYR A 499 -7.25 -6.83 -5.08
C TYR A 499 -7.85 -7.54 -3.87
N ARG A 500 -7.83 -6.88 -2.71
CA ARG A 500 -8.45 -7.39 -1.49
C ARG A 500 -9.70 -6.61 -1.10
N VAL A 501 -10.61 -7.39 -0.54
CA VAL A 501 -11.75 -7.07 0.33
C VAL A 501 -11.50 -6.04 1.45
N THR A 502 -11.86 -4.76 1.38
CA THR A 502 -11.80 -3.88 2.57
C THR A 502 -13.20 -3.47 3.07
N LYS A 503 -13.26 -3.10 4.36
CA LYS A 503 -14.46 -2.62 5.05
C LYS A 503 -14.10 -1.40 5.87
N GLU A 504 -15.00 -0.41 5.88
CA GLU A 504 -14.85 0.76 6.74
C GLU A 504 -15.28 0.42 8.17
N ASN A 505 -14.31 0.42 9.09
CA ASN A 505 -14.54 0.07 10.48
C ASN A 505 -14.57 1.29 11.41
N ARG A 506 -14.21 2.50 10.94
CA ARG A 506 -14.19 3.72 11.77
C ARG A 506 -15.59 4.20 12.14
N GLU A 507 -15.70 4.89 13.27
CA GLU A 507 -16.96 5.44 13.76
C GLU A 507 -17.42 6.67 12.97
N TRP A 508 -18.73 6.91 12.89
CA TRP A 508 -19.30 8.08 12.19
C TRP A 508 -18.76 9.42 12.68
N LYS A 509 -18.48 9.51 14.00
CA LYS A 509 -17.90 10.68 14.66
C LYS A 509 -16.48 11.01 14.17
N GLU A 510 -15.77 10.05 13.56
CA GLU A 510 -14.45 10.25 12.96
C GLU A 510 -14.56 10.54 11.47
N LEU A 511 -15.48 9.85 10.78
CA LEU A 511 -15.64 9.92 9.34
C LEU A 511 -16.24 11.25 8.86
N LEU A 512 -17.31 11.73 9.50
CA LEU A 512 -18.01 12.94 9.06
C LEU A 512 -17.16 14.21 9.20
N PRO A 513 -16.48 14.47 10.34
CA PRO A 513 -15.59 15.62 10.46
C PRO A 513 -14.41 15.54 9.51
N LYS A 514 -13.88 14.35 9.24
CA LYS A 514 -12.80 14.15 8.27
C LYS A 514 -13.25 14.47 6.85
N ALA A 515 -14.41 13.97 6.42
CA ALA A 515 -14.98 14.29 5.11
C ALA A 515 -15.24 15.80 4.96
N LEU A 516 -15.75 16.44 6.01
CA LEU A 516 -15.95 17.90 6.04
C LEU A 516 -14.63 18.68 5.97
N ALA A 517 -13.62 18.26 6.72
CA ALA A 517 -12.31 18.89 6.70
C ALA A 517 -11.63 18.73 5.33
N GLU A 518 -11.72 17.56 4.72
CA GLU A 518 -11.21 17.31 3.36
C GLU A 518 -11.95 18.15 2.32
N ALA A 519 -13.29 18.20 2.37
CA ALA A 519 -14.09 19.03 1.48
C ALA A 519 -13.75 20.51 1.62
N LYS A 520 -13.69 21.03 2.86
CA LYS A 520 -13.30 22.42 3.13
C LYS A 520 -11.88 22.72 2.64
N GLY A 521 -10.96 21.77 2.81
CA GLY A 521 -9.59 21.87 2.32
C GLY A 521 -9.49 21.95 0.80
N LYS A 522 -10.20 21.07 0.07
CA LYS A 522 -10.18 20.97 -1.40
C LYS A 522 -11.00 22.05 -2.11
N LEU A 523 -11.99 22.62 -1.43
CA LEU A 523 -12.81 23.72 -1.94
C LEU A 523 -12.34 25.11 -1.48
N ASN A 524 -11.30 25.20 -0.65
CA ASN A 524 -10.79 26.49 -0.18
C ASN A 524 -10.35 27.37 -1.37
N PRO A 525 -11.04 28.49 -1.65
CA PRO A 525 -10.76 29.34 -2.81
C PRO A 525 -9.48 30.16 -2.64
N ILE A 526 -8.93 30.25 -1.42
CA ILE A 526 -7.67 30.95 -1.13
C ILE A 526 -6.47 30.06 -1.49
N SER A 527 -6.66 28.74 -1.60
CA SER A 527 -5.61 27.82 -2.02
C SER A 527 -5.43 27.88 -3.54
N MET A 528 -4.25 28.35 -3.96
CA MET A 528 -3.91 28.43 -5.39
C MET A 528 -3.82 27.06 -6.05
N ALA A 529 -3.47 26.00 -5.30
CA ALA A 529 -3.57 24.64 -5.80
C ALA A 529 -5.02 24.25 -6.16
N ASN A 530 -6.00 24.72 -5.38
CA ASN A 530 -7.42 24.46 -5.65
C ASN A 530 -7.95 25.31 -6.81
N VAL A 531 -7.52 26.57 -6.92
CA VAL A 531 -7.87 27.46 -8.04
C VAL A 531 -7.30 26.93 -9.35
N THR A 532 -6.04 26.52 -9.35
CA THR A 532 -5.43 25.86 -10.51
C THR A 532 -6.11 24.52 -10.82
N ASP A 533 -6.46 23.71 -9.82
CA ASP A 533 -7.25 22.48 -10.05
C ASP A 533 -8.63 22.77 -10.65
N LEU A 534 -9.30 23.86 -10.26
CA LEU A 534 -10.54 24.30 -10.90
C LEU A 534 -10.31 24.67 -12.37
N ALA A 535 -9.31 25.50 -12.65
CA ALA A 535 -8.94 25.87 -14.01
C ALA A 535 -8.59 24.64 -14.85
N ASN A 536 -7.85 23.68 -14.28
CA ASN A 536 -7.51 22.41 -14.91
C ASN A 536 -8.75 21.61 -15.33
N ARG A 537 -9.77 21.55 -14.47
CA ARG A 537 -11.03 20.85 -14.78
C ARG A 537 -11.81 21.58 -15.87
N ILE A 538 -11.85 22.91 -15.86
CA ILE A 538 -12.53 23.73 -16.87
C ILE A 538 -11.87 23.59 -18.25
N VAL A 539 -10.54 23.73 -18.32
CA VAL A 539 -9.80 23.64 -19.59
C VAL A 539 -9.73 22.18 -20.07
N GLY A 540 -9.61 21.23 -19.14
CA GLY A 540 -9.54 19.80 -19.42
C GLY A 540 -10.79 19.19 -20.05
N VAL A 541 -11.99 19.71 -19.72
CA VAL A 541 -13.26 19.27 -20.33
C VAL A 541 -13.48 19.87 -21.73
N GLY A 542 -12.82 20.99 -22.04
CA GLY A 542 -13.09 21.83 -23.22
C GLY A 542 -13.07 21.08 -24.56
N PRO A 543 -12.01 20.32 -24.89
CA PRO A 543 -11.96 19.56 -26.14
C PRO A 543 -13.05 18.49 -26.22
N GLY A 544 -13.41 17.87 -25.09
CA GLY A 544 -14.49 16.88 -25.04
C GLY A 544 -15.84 17.50 -25.34
N ILE A 545 -16.11 18.67 -24.77
CA ILE A 545 -17.32 19.44 -25.05
C ILE A 545 -17.34 19.92 -26.51
N ALA A 546 -16.23 20.41 -27.05
CA ALA A 546 -16.14 20.82 -28.45
C ALA A 546 -16.45 19.66 -29.42
N MET A 547 -15.89 18.47 -29.16
CA MET A 547 -16.17 17.26 -29.95
C MET A 547 -17.64 16.85 -29.82
N ARG A 548 -18.21 16.89 -28.61
CA ARG A 548 -19.62 16.58 -28.36
C ARG A 548 -20.56 17.51 -29.11
N THR A 549 -20.35 18.81 -28.99
CA THR A 549 -21.19 19.84 -29.64
C THR A 549 -21.07 19.71 -31.16
N GLY A 550 -19.86 19.55 -31.71
CA GLY A 550 -19.67 19.40 -33.16
C GLY A 550 -20.30 18.13 -33.72
N ALA A 551 -20.21 17.00 -33.01
CA ALA A 551 -20.88 15.77 -33.41
C ALA A 551 -22.40 15.85 -33.27
N GLY A 552 -22.90 16.55 -32.25
CA GLY A 552 -24.33 16.82 -32.04
C GLY A 552 -24.92 17.69 -33.15
N ASP A 553 -24.22 18.77 -33.53
CA ASP A 553 -24.63 19.66 -34.62
C ASP A 553 -24.64 18.92 -35.97
N ALA A 554 -23.67 18.03 -36.21
CA ALA A 554 -23.57 17.23 -37.42
C ALA A 554 -24.64 16.12 -37.53
N ALA A 555 -25.25 15.73 -36.41
CA ALA A 555 -26.24 14.65 -36.33
C ALA A 555 -27.63 15.13 -35.89
N ALA A 556 -27.87 16.44 -35.90
CA ALA A 556 -29.17 17.02 -35.63
C ALA A 556 -30.16 16.62 -36.74
N VAL A 557 -31.31 16.10 -36.34
CA VAL A 557 -32.37 15.65 -37.26
C VAL A 557 -33.52 16.66 -37.29
N GLY A 558 -34.16 16.81 -38.45
CA GLY A 558 -35.29 17.74 -38.64
C GLY A 558 -36.56 17.32 -37.89
N GLU A 559 -37.62 18.14 -37.95
CA GLU A 559 -38.85 17.99 -37.14
C GLU A 559 -39.66 16.69 -37.37
N ASN A 560 -39.32 15.84 -38.33
CA ASN A 560 -39.95 14.51 -38.54
C ASN A 560 -38.97 13.51 -39.16
N PRO A 561 -38.06 12.95 -38.36
CA PRO A 561 -36.97 12.14 -38.92
C PRO A 561 -37.40 10.71 -39.26
N GLU A 562 -36.86 10.18 -40.34
CA GLU A 562 -37.05 8.78 -40.71
C GLU A 562 -36.41 7.84 -39.68
N VAL A 563 -36.86 6.58 -39.61
CA VAL A 563 -36.32 5.57 -38.67
C VAL A 563 -34.80 5.40 -38.82
N LYS A 564 -34.28 5.55 -40.04
CA LYS A 564 -32.84 5.52 -40.31
C LYS A 564 -32.10 6.69 -39.65
N GLU A 565 -32.63 7.90 -39.79
CA GLU A 565 -32.03 9.11 -39.22
C GLU A 565 -32.10 9.10 -37.68
N LYS A 566 -33.18 8.54 -37.12
CA LYS A 566 -33.31 8.22 -35.68
C LYS A 566 -32.21 7.27 -35.19
N MET A 567 -31.98 6.17 -35.92
CA MET A 567 -30.91 5.22 -35.59
C MET A 567 -29.51 5.83 -35.74
N GLU A 568 -29.27 6.66 -36.76
CA GLU A 568 -28.02 7.41 -36.94
C GLU A 568 -27.77 8.37 -35.77
N GLN A 569 -28.81 9.02 -35.24
CA GLN A 569 -28.73 9.87 -34.05
C GLN A 569 -28.40 9.05 -32.79
N ILE A 570 -29.03 7.89 -32.57
CA ILE A 570 -28.73 7.00 -31.42
C ILE A 570 -27.28 6.50 -31.47
N VAL A 571 -26.80 6.07 -32.64
CA VAL A 571 -25.42 5.64 -32.86
C VAL A 571 -24.46 6.81 -32.63
N THR A 572 -24.79 8.01 -33.13
CA THR A 572 -23.96 9.20 -32.92
C THR A 572 -23.92 9.60 -31.44
N THR A 573 -25.02 9.51 -30.70
CA THR A 573 -25.05 9.75 -29.25
C THR A 573 -24.18 8.77 -28.47
N PHE A 574 -24.18 7.49 -28.87
CA PHE A 574 -23.30 6.48 -28.28
C PHE A 574 -21.83 6.89 -28.43
N PHE A 575 -21.42 7.27 -29.64
CA PHE A 575 -20.03 7.67 -29.93
C PHE A 575 -19.67 9.03 -29.35
N SER A 576 -20.54 10.05 -29.44
CA SER A 576 -20.28 11.41 -28.94
C SER A 576 -20.14 11.46 -27.42
N SER A 577 -20.91 10.64 -26.69
CA SER A 577 -20.78 10.46 -25.25
C SER A 577 -19.42 9.88 -24.88
N GLY A 578 -18.93 8.88 -25.64
CA GLY A 578 -17.58 8.34 -25.49
C GLY A 578 -16.48 9.34 -25.85
N LEU A 579 -16.65 10.11 -26.91
CA LEU A 579 -15.70 11.13 -27.37
C LEU A 579 -15.58 12.32 -26.40
N THR A 580 -16.64 12.65 -25.66
CA THR A 580 -16.58 13.67 -24.59
C THR A 580 -15.67 13.22 -23.45
N LEU A 581 -15.78 11.93 -23.10
CA LEU A 581 -15.10 11.34 -21.96
C LEU A 581 -13.61 11.07 -22.22
N LEU A 582 -13.22 10.91 -23.49
CA LEU A 582 -11.85 10.57 -23.87
C LEU A 582 -10.81 11.65 -23.49
N PRO A 583 -10.93 12.92 -23.94
CA PRO A 583 -10.05 13.99 -23.48
C PRO A 583 -10.30 14.33 -22.01
N PHE A 584 -11.53 14.16 -21.50
CA PHE A 584 -11.83 14.44 -20.11
C PHE A 584 -11.09 13.50 -19.14
N PHE A 585 -11.18 12.18 -19.32
CA PHE A 585 -10.47 11.23 -18.47
C PHE A 585 -8.97 11.32 -18.63
N ALA A 586 -8.50 11.54 -19.86
CA ALA A 586 -7.08 11.77 -20.12
C ALA A 586 -6.56 12.95 -19.29
N ASN A 587 -7.27 14.09 -19.25
CA ASN A 587 -6.79 15.32 -18.64
C ASN A 587 -7.11 15.47 -17.14
N SER A 588 -8.32 15.10 -16.72
CA SER A 588 -8.82 15.36 -15.36
C SER A 588 -8.62 14.18 -14.41
N VAL A 589 -8.37 12.98 -14.93
CA VAL A 589 -8.20 11.76 -14.10
C VAL A 589 -6.81 11.15 -14.28
N ALA A 590 -6.38 10.89 -15.51
CA ALA A 590 -5.14 10.16 -15.76
C ALA A 590 -3.87 11.04 -15.66
N ALA A 591 -3.88 12.26 -16.21
CA ALA A 591 -2.74 13.18 -16.11
C ALA A 591 -2.28 13.48 -14.67
N PRO A 592 -3.17 13.71 -13.68
CA PRO A 592 -2.81 13.77 -12.25
C PRO A 592 -2.05 12.53 -11.74
N LEU A 593 -2.51 11.34 -12.11
CA LEU A 593 -1.94 10.08 -11.65
C LEU A 593 -0.56 9.83 -12.25
N GLU A 594 -0.40 10.15 -13.54
CA GLU A 594 0.87 10.05 -14.25
C GLU A 594 1.88 11.08 -13.80
N ASN A 595 1.42 12.28 -13.48
CA ASN A 595 2.27 13.32 -12.93
C ASN A 595 2.84 12.89 -11.56
N LYS A 596 2.01 12.31 -10.69
CA LYS A 596 2.46 11.70 -9.43
C LYS A 596 3.46 10.58 -9.68
N ALA A 597 3.24 9.75 -10.69
CA ALA A 597 4.16 8.67 -11.03
C ALA A 597 5.51 9.19 -11.57
N LEU A 598 5.53 10.34 -12.24
CA LEU A 598 6.74 11.02 -12.71
C LEU A 598 7.45 11.84 -11.62
N GLY A 599 6.72 12.33 -10.61
CA GLY A 599 7.19 13.27 -9.59
C GLY A 599 7.38 12.66 -8.20
N ASP A 600 7.81 11.40 -8.10
CA ASP A 600 8.02 10.69 -6.83
C ASP A 600 6.82 10.75 -5.86
N GLY A 601 5.61 10.64 -6.41
CA GLY A 601 4.35 10.65 -5.65
C GLY A 601 3.73 12.04 -5.46
N THR A 602 4.39 13.11 -5.93
CA THR A 602 3.86 14.47 -5.85
C THR A 602 3.21 14.92 -7.16
N ASP A 603 2.06 15.57 -7.04
CA ASP A 603 1.33 16.12 -8.18
C ASP A 603 1.74 17.57 -8.42
N ASP A 604 2.89 17.74 -9.06
CA ASP A 604 3.40 19.05 -9.42
C ASP A 604 2.73 19.58 -10.69
N LEU A 605 1.91 20.60 -10.54
CA LEU A 605 1.12 21.19 -11.61
C LEU A 605 1.96 21.68 -12.79
N ALA A 606 3.22 22.12 -12.58
CA ALA A 606 4.12 22.52 -13.66
C ALA A 606 4.66 21.31 -14.43
N LYS A 607 4.89 20.19 -13.75
CA LYS A 607 5.32 18.92 -14.36
C LYS A 607 4.17 18.20 -15.07
N ARG A 608 2.92 18.45 -14.66
CA ARG A 608 1.73 17.85 -15.30
C ARG A 608 1.65 18.18 -16.79
N ALA A 609 2.14 19.35 -17.21
CA ALA A 609 2.20 19.72 -18.62
C ALA A 609 3.23 18.96 -19.45
N GLN A 610 4.17 18.29 -18.80
CA GLN A 610 5.10 17.39 -19.46
C GLN A 610 4.50 15.99 -19.66
N VAL A 611 3.44 15.61 -18.91
CA VAL A 611 2.77 14.31 -19.03
C VAL A 611 2.32 14.00 -20.48
N PRO A 612 1.62 14.90 -21.21
CA PRO A 612 1.23 14.65 -22.59
C PRO A 612 2.43 14.38 -23.49
N TRP A 613 3.49 15.18 -23.33
CA TRP A 613 4.71 15.04 -24.11
C TRP A 613 5.42 13.71 -23.81
N GLN A 614 5.49 13.32 -22.54
CA GLN A 614 6.04 12.04 -22.10
C GLN A 614 5.20 10.85 -22.58
N ASN A 615 3.88 10.99 -22.67
CA ASN A 615 3.00 9.96 -23.25
C ASN A 615 3.22 9.79 -24.76
N VAL A 616 3.57 10.85 -25.48
CA VAL A 616 3.87 10.81 -26.92
C VAL A 616 5.29 10.31 -27.19
N THR A 617 6.28 10.83 -26.46
CA THR A 617 7.70 10.57 -26.71
C THR A 617 8.24 9.34 -26.01
N ASN A 618 7.71 9.02 -24.83
CA ASN A 618 8.13 7.89 -24.00
C ASN A 618 6.91 7.06 -23.54
N PRO A 619 6.11 6.49 -24.47
CA PRO A 619 4.93 5.70 -24.12
C PRO A 619 5.30 4.39 -23.39
N ASN A 620 6.51 3.85 -23.58
CA ASN A 620 6.93 2.59 -22.95
C ASN A 620 7.55 2.77 -21.54
N ARG A 621 7.57 3.98 -20.97
CA ARG A 621 8.22 4.22 -19.67
C ARG A 621 7.54 3.45 -18.53
N ASP A 622 8.33 3.05 -17.52
CA ASP A 622 7.83 2.30 -16.35
C ASP A 622 6.87 3.09 -15.45
N THR A 623 6.91 4.42 -15.51
CA THR A 623 6.01 5.30 -14.74
C THR A 623 4.60 5.35 -15.32
N LEU A 624 4.36 4.76 -16.49
CA LEU A 624 3.05 4.69 -17.11
C LEU A 624 2.33 3.38 -16.70
N PRO A 625 1.02 3.42 -16.37
CA PRO A 625 0.30 2.21 -16.00
C PRO A 625 0.10 1.33 -17.21
N HIS A 626 0.69 0.15 -17.11
CA HIS A 626 0.86 -0.79 -18.18
C HIS A 626 0.13 -2.09 -17.85
N THR A 627 -0.50 -2.70 -18.85
CA THR A 627 -1.32 -3.92 -18.70
C THR A 627 -0.80 -5.11 -19.51
N GLN A 628 0.12 -4.86 -20.46
CA GLN A 628 0.75 -5.88 -21.30
C GLN A 628 2.23 -6.02 -20.98
N THR A 629 2.76 -7.22 -21.15
CA THR A 629 4.22 -7.44 -21.15
C THR A 629 4.84 -6.85 -22.40
N GLU A 630 6.15 -6.57 -22.37
CA GLU A 630 6.87 -6.07 -23.55
C GLU A 630 6.71 -6.99 -24.77
N GLY A 631 6.58 -6.39 -25.95
CA GLY A 631 6.29 -7.10 -27.20
C GLY A 631 5.20 -6.43 -28.05
N LEU A 632 4.58 -7.19 -28.95
CA LEU A 632 3.60 -6.67 -29.92
C LEU A 632 2.36 -6.05 -29.26
N THR A 633 1.82 -6.68 -28.22
CA THR A 633 0.63 -6.19 -27.50
C THR A 633 0.94 -4.92 -26.70
N ARG A 634 2.13 -4.83 -26.10
CA ARG A 634 2.65 -3.59 -25.50
C ARG A 634 2.78 -2.46 -26.53
N ASN A 635 3.20 -2.75 -27.76
CA ASN A 635 3.29 -1.71 -28.78
C ASN A 635 1.91 -1.13 -29.16
N LEU A 636 0.86 -1.96 -29.19
CA LEU A 636 -0.52 -1.48 -29.37
C LEU A 636 -1.00 -0.63 -28.19
N GLU A 637 -0.68 -1.04 -26.96
CA GLU A 637 -0.94 -0.24 -25.75
C GLU A 637 -0.17 1.10 -25.80
N ASN A 638 1.06 1.11 -26.30
CA ASN A 638 1.84 2.33 -26.50
C ASN A 638 1.19 3.28 -27.51
N VAL A 639 0.62 2.75 -28.60
CA VAL A 639 -0.17 3.57 -29.55
C VAL A 639 -1.36 4.21 -28.85
N TYR A 640 -2.07 3.46 -28.00
CA TYR A 640 -3.15 4.01 -27.18
C TYR A 640 -2.65 5.17 -26.30
N HIS A 641 -1.52 5.00 -25.61
CA HIS A 641 -0.94 6.04 -24.77
C HIS A 641 -0.48 7.27 -25.57
N VAL A 642 0.06 7.10 -26.78
CA VAL A 642 0.41 8.20 -27.68
C VAL A 642 -0.86 8.96 -28.09
N THR A 643 -1.90 8.27 -28.55
CA THR A 643 -3.18 8.89 -28.93
C THR A 643 -3.75 9.70 -27.77
N ARG A 644 -3.72 9.14 -26.56
CA ARG A 644 -4.16 9.83 -25.35
C ARG A 644 -3.28 11.04 -25.02
N GLY A 645 -1.95 10.91 -25.14
CA GLY A 645 -1.01 12.02 -25.01
C GLY A 645 -1.37 13.19 -25.93
N LEU A 646 -1.66 12.92 -27.20
CA LEU A 646 -2.08 13.94 -28.16
C LEU A 646 -3.36 14.68 -27.71
N THR A 647 -4.34 13.97 -27.15
CA THR A 647 -5.57 14.61 -26.63
C THR A 647 -5.35 15.45 -25.36
N GLN A 648 -4.22 15.29 -24.68
CA GLN A 648 -3.86 16.07 -23.48
C GLN A 648 -3.04 17.33 -23.81
N ILE A 649 -2.38 17.41 -24.97
CA ILE A 649 -1.45 18.50 -25.30
C ILE A 649 -2.13 19.87 -25.20
N VAL A 650 -3.26 20.06 -25.90
CA VAL A 650 -3.91 21.38 -25.98
C VAL A 650 -4.40 21.86 -24.60
N PRO A 651 -5.10 21.03 -23.81
CA PRO A 651 -5.51 21.43 -22.46
C PRO A 651 -4.34 21.71 -21.52
N GLN A 652 -3.34 20.83 -21.45
CA GLN A 652 -2.25 21.00 -20.49
C GLN A 652 -1.31 22.16 -20.84
N SER A 653 -1.08 22.42 -22.14
CA SER A 653 -0.32 23.61 -22.58
C SER A 653 -1.02 24.92 -22.19
N SER A 654 -2.35 24.96 -22.31
CA SER A 654 -3.14 26.12 -21.90
C SER A 654 -3.07 26.37 -20.39
N LEU A 655 -2.99 25.29 -19.60
CA LEU A 655 -2.87 25.36 -18.13
C LEU A 655 -1.50 25.83 -17.66
N SER A 656 -0.43 25.40 -18.34
CA SER A 656 0.92 25.94 -18.10
C SER A 656 0.99 27.45 -18.28
N ALA A 657 0.40 27.96 -19.36
CA ALA A 657 0.41 29.40 -19.64
C ALA A 657 -0.36 30.20 -18.56
N LEU A 658 -1.49 29.69 -18.09
CA LEU A 658 -2.28 30.30 -17.02
C LEU A 658 -1.52 30.30 -15.67
N ASN A 659 -0.81 29.22 -15.35
CA ASN A 659 -0.03 29.12 -14.11
C ASN A 659 1.21 30.02 -14.11
N ILE A 660 1.95 30.12 -15.23
CA ILE A 660 3.07 31.05 -15.38
C ILE A 660 2.60 32.50 -15.16
N THR A 661 1.43 32.84 -15.70
CA THR A 661 0.83 34.17 -15.53
C THR A 661 0.39 34.42 -14.08
N ALA A 662 -0.16 33.40 -13.40
CA ALA A 662 -0.56 33.50 -12.00
C ALA A 662 0.65 33.61 -11.04
N ASP A 663 1.75 32.93 -11.32
CA ASP A 663 2.99 33.03 -10.56
C ASP A 663 3.71 34.37 -10.79
N PHE A 664 3.64 34.92 -12.02
CA PHE A 664 4.09 36.28 -12.32
C PHE A 664 3.26 37.34 -11.57
N ALA A 665 1.93 37.20 -11.54
CA ALA A 665 1.03 38.07 -10.79
C ALA A 665 1.26 37.99 -9.27
N LYS A 666 1.59 36.80 -8.73
CA LYS A 666 2.03 36.65 -7.33
C LYS A 666 3.35 37.33 -7.06
N GLY A 667 4.32 37.20 -7.97
CA GLY A 667 5.62 37.88 -7.85
C GLY A 667 5.48 39.40 -7.74
N LEU A 668 4.49 39.99 -8.44
CA LEU A 668 4.12 41.39 -8.32
C LEU A 668 3.34 41.71 -7.03
N ALA A 669 2.50 40.79 -6.54
CA ALA A 669 1.70 40.96 -5.33
C ALA A 669 2.47 40.74 -4.02
N THR A 670 3.64 40.08 -4.04
CA THR A 670 4.48 39.81 -2.85
C THR A 670 5.80 40.61 -2.79
N GLY A 671 5.97 41.66 -3.60
CA GLY A 671 7.11 42.58 -3.49
C GLY A 671 7.01 43.53 -2.27
N PRO A 672 8.14 43.89 -1.63
CA PRO A 672 8.12 44.55 -0.32
C PRO A 672 7.65 46.02 -0.40
N LYS A 673 6.83 46.42 0.58
CA LYS A 673 6.49 47.84 0.83
C LYS A 673 7.76 48.63 1.15
N LYS A 674 8.12 49.60 0.29
CA LYS A 674 8.47 50.98 0.68
C LYS A 674 8.46 51.92 -0.54
N ALA A 675 8.18 53.18 -0.23
CA ALA A 675 7.62 54.21 -1.09
C ALA A 675 8.61 54.89 -2.05
N GLY A 676 8.07 55.47 -3.13
CA GLY A 676 8.63 56.65 -3.79
C GLY A 676 8.68 56.56 -5.32
N ASP A 677 7.91 57.45 -5.94
CA ASP A 677 7.97 57.95 -7.32
C ASP A 677 7.33 57.16 -8.47
N GLY A 678 6.62 57.96 -9.26
CA GLY A 678 5.36 57.62 -9.90
C GLY A 678 5.49 57.12 -11.32
N VAL A 679 4.38 56.54 -11.78
CA VAL A 679 4.04 56.49 -13.20
C VAL A 679 2.56 56.81 -13.30
N GLU A 680 2.29 57.96 -13.92
CA GLU A 680 0.99 58.43 -14.33
C GLU A 680 0.20 57.36 -15.10
N LEU A 681 -1.09 57.31 -14.81
CA LEU A 681 -2.10 56.91 -15.78
C LEU A 681 -1.97 57.81 -17.01
N ALA A 682 -1.59 57.23 -18.15
CA ALA A 682 -1.80 57.83 -19.45
C ALA A 682 -2.56 56.85 -20.34
N GLU A 683 -3.86 57.11 -20.45
CA GLU A 683 -4.65 56.78 -21.63
C GLU A 683 -3.91 57.22 -22.91
N ARG A 684 -3.90 56.36 -23.93
CA ARG A 684 -4.27 56.69 -25.31
C ARG A 684 -4.14 55.44 -26.17
N GLY A 685 -5.22 55.12 -26.88
CA GLY A 685 -5.22 54.04 -27.86
C GLY A 685 -4.38 54.37 -29.07
N GLU A 686 -4.01 53.32 -29.79
CA GLU A 686 -3.91 53.34 -31.25
C GLU A 686 -3.93 51.89 -31.76
N ALA A 687 -4.75 51.68 -32.78
CA ALA A 687 -4.75 50.47 -33.61
C ALA A 687 -3.49 50.48 -34.53
N PRO A 688 -3.23 49.39 -35.30
CA PRO A 688 -1.90 48.88 -35.68
C PRO A 688 -1.24 49.63 -36.87
N PRO A 689 -0.03 49.21 -37.29
CA PRO A 689 0.26 49.18 -38.72
C PRO A 689 0.76 47.82 -39.25
N LEU A 690 0.21 47.49 -40.41
CA LEU A 690 0.77 46.64 -41.46
C LEU A 690 2.09 47.22 -42.02
N GLY A 691 3.02 46.34 -42.41
CA GLY A 691 3.82 46.51 -43.63
C GLY A 691 5.31 46.88 -43.51
N GLY A 692 6.19 45.92 -43.84
CA GLY A 692 7.47 46.06 -44.58
C GLY A 692 8.64 46.88 -43.98
N PRO A 693 9.91 46.63 -44.38
CA PRO A 693 10.33 46.17 -45.70
C PRO A 693 11.20 44.89 -45.74
N SER A 694 11.23 44.35 -46.94
CA SER A 694 12.04 43.28 -47.52
C SER A 694 13.57 43.48 -47.43
N THR A 695 14.29 42.39 -47.14
CA THR A 695 15.56 42.05 -47.82
C THR A 695 15.61 40.53 -48.04
N GLU A 696 15.52 40.13 -49.31
CA GLU A 696 15.81 38.77 -49.78
C GLU A 696 17.27 38.37 -49.53
N ALA A 697 17.47 37.08 -49.30
CA ALA A 697 18.45 36.29 -50.05
C ALA A 697 18.00 34.81 -50.07
N THR A 698 17.33 34.43 -51.16
CA THR A 698 17.18 33.03 -51.61
C THR A 698 18.58 32.49 -51.96
N PRO A 699 18.89 31.18 -51.81
CA PRO A 699 18.64 30.28 -52.94
C PRO A 699 18.35 28.79 -52.60
N THR A 700 17.43 28.24 -53.41
CA THR A 700 17.42 26.92 -54.07
C THR A 700 17.47 25.60 -53.27
N ARG A 701 16.38 24.84 -53.44
CA ARG A 701 16.32 23.37 -53.42
C ARG A 701 16.82 22.80 -54.76
N PRO A 702 17.37 21.58 -54.80
CA PRO A 702 16.77 20.58 -55.69
C PRO A 702 16.75 19.13 -55.16
N SER A 703 15.84 18.35 -55.77
CA SER A 703 15.49 16.91 -55.64
C SER A 703 14.86 16.44 -54.34
#